data_AF-M5RHP1-F1
#
_entry.id   AF-M5RHP1-F1
#
_cell.length_a   1.000
_cell.length_b   1.000
_cell.length_c   1.000
_cell.angle_alpha   90.00
_cell.angle_beta   90.00
_cell.angle_gamma   90.00
#
_symmetry.space_group_name_H-M   'P 1'
#
loop_
_entity.id
_entity.type
_entity.pdbx_description
1 polymer ?
#
loop_
_entity_poly.entity_id
_entity_poly.type
_entity_poly.pdbx_seq_one_letter_code
_entity_poly.pdbx_strand_id
1 'polypeptide(L)'
;MSQSPEYPFRCNSALVVDDHFKWLAEVNDDETGKSQHWTYIYLMRLAELVKPAHLDGWRRANNELLIDHLSTIVANDTGHQGKWATAESQLKPDALETLLSIGFQPTSEFIERSVVEESSAFVANDVAMLLACLPVEELPPALLDLVRSGYQSDNEGNQHLFRHTGFIALVQSSRKRNAFDAICNFGFVYHDDVLLATVDAISETAIARIEQGDRDIPETLLDLVINGETKHQREASASVFCRLVWTGYVHGTLLHRLIDIVYDESLEEFTCGQALEAIARTQFTKADEWKDKIWLLTQTQHEPLHWRAMEVFIRRGWLDVDKETWLHGRLGLSIESEIVRLEQPGSLTGWQAYLLGLLYAQNVLKYSHAMVSAIEGAKADVFYQLIRQVSQAGKSNSRNVVHSLAKRIYSLNTEYSTDTGLFSVLAKLSPSSLLAIVASNQWQRWMVEGKAALCEATSVAFATGIDDNPNEYLIPFMQDAAFQVRRSAYRILSHVDCKQLFSICQLWTNTGDIELERRAAEMVEWLPRNVYPDDLVCKFGFQGHREPAVREAFHNVLIRRRQRAWADECLEQLFESCRSQKSEMAECFRLVRTLARIGDDVSIRRIKQFVGSELPPIWIRTLLKRATKQIEKQWKQTTDKWPSPWSHEVGDIEEVDGKFLLSDGSQITAKISLWRKHRFDQTEKYAWGGLAVDLSGRFGFLHDDHNVTLSIEGRENSTVLVGNVRSKSRMGTEIRFSGQSEYPSKNQVNAEPRQLFDQVVAVLRDAKLGLSVHEAEQIVEKIQPAVEASDLASLLKSPVDSVPSTLRTQEIVLIVRLVAEAVRDRDVHGLGVWQLADRLFMMDAQRLRFLPTELVEFSKLVFDPSENADDELLLWMRDRLSPVARAEQMQHQEE
;
A
#
# COMPACT_ATOMS: atom_id res chain seq x y z
N MET A 1 15.49 42.59 1.52
CA MET A 1 14.54 41.83 0.68
C MET A 1 14.48 40.33 1.00
N SER A 2 15.21 39.82 2.00
CA SER A 2 15.34 38.39 2.35
C SER A 2 14.43 37.89 3.48
N GLN A 3 13.54 38.73 4.02
CA GLN A 3 12.67 38.35 5.15
C GLN A 3 11.39 37.59 4.75
N SER A 4 11.16 37.34 3.46
CA SER A 4 10.05 36.47 3.06
C SER A 4 10.45 35.00 3.26
N PRO A 5 9.69 34.23 4.08
CA PRO A 5 9.91 32.78 4.24
C PRO A 5 9.76 31.99 2.94
N GLU A 6 9.35 32.62 1.83
CA GLU A 6 9.17 32.02 0.52
C GLU A 6 10.39 32.17 -0.43
N TYR A 7 11.37 33.00 -0.10
CA TYR A 7 12.49 33.31 -1.00
C TYR A 7 13.30 32.06 -1.44
N PRO A 8 13.70 31.15 -0.53
CA PRO A 8 14.45 29.94 -0.91
C PRO A 8 13.58 28.94 -1.70
N PHE A 9 12.28 28.89 -1.40
CA PHE A 9 11.34 28.00 -2.06
C PHE A 9 11.06 28.43 -3.51
N ARG A 10 11.12 29.74 -3.82
CA ARG A 10 10.82 30.26 -5.17
C ARG A 10 12.03 30.33 -6.09
N CYS A 11 13.24 30.52 -5.55
CA CYS A 11 14.46 30.62 -6.36
C CYS A 11 15.03 29.23 -6.69
N ASN A 12 15.39 28.97 -7.96
CA ASN A 12 16.09 27.75 -8.39
C ASN A 12 17.50 28.15 -8.85
N SER A 13 18.36 28.48 -7.91
CA SER A 13 19.71 29.01 -8.19
C SER A 13 20.71 28.46 -7.19
N ALA A 14 21.90 28.10 -7.68
CA ALA A 14 23.04 27.70 -6.86
C ALA A 14 23.44 28.80 -5.84
N LEU A 15 23.29 30.07 -6.22
CA LEU A 15 23.68 31.22 -5.37
C LEU A 15 22.92 31.28 -4.05
N VAL A 16 21.72 30.70 -3.97
CA VAL A 16 20.93 30.68 -2.73
C VAL A 16 21.65 29.85 -1.66
N VAL A 17 22.31 28.77 -2.06
CA VAL A 17 23.11 27.94 -1.14
C VAL A 17 24.31 28.73 -0.63
N ASP A 18 25.02 29.42 -1.54
CA ASP A 18 26.17 30.26 -1.20
C ASP A 18 25.79 31.37 -0.22
N ASP A 19 24.64 32.04 -0.43
CA ASP A 19 24.15 33.08 0.46
C ASP A 19 23.86 32.53 1.87
N HIS A 20 23.20 31.37 1.98
CA HIS A 20 22.93 30.76 3.28
C HIS A 20 24.21 30.32 3.99
N PHE A 21 25.21 29.82 3.26
CA PHE A 21 26.50 29.49 3.84
C PHE A 21 27.28 30.72 4.32
N LYS A 22 27.22 31.83 3.59
CA LYS A 22 27.80 33.11 4.05
C LYS A 22 27.13 33.58 5.33
N TRP A 23 25.79 33.61 5.36
CA TRP A 23 25.07 34.02 6.56
C TRP A 23 25.35 33.11 7.75
N LEU A 24 25.47 31.80 7.52
CA LEU A 24 25.80 30.85 8.58
C LEU A 24 27.21 31.08 9.14
N ALA A 25 28.17 31.46 8.30
CA ALA A 25 29.52 31.84 8.74
C ALA A 25 29.54 33.19 9.48
N GLU A 26 28.72 34.17 9.07
CA GLU A 26 28.63 35.50 9.69
C GLU A 26 27.95 35.51 11.08
N VAL A 27 27.06 34.55 11.36
CA VAL A 27 26.36 34.42 12.66
C VAL A 27 27.30 34.08 13.83
N ASN A 28 28.53 33.64 13.53
CA ASN A 28 29.55 33.28 14.52
C ASN A 28 30.11 34.47 15.32
N ASP A 29 29.96 35.71 14.82
CA ASP A 29 30.60 36.89 15.41
C ASP A 29 29.82 37.51 16.61
N ASP A 30 28.64 36.98 16.96
CA ASP A 30 27.80 37.50 18.06
C ASP A 30 27.78 36.55 19.28
N GLU A 31 28.43 36.91 20.39
CA GLU A 31 28.54 36.16 21.68
C GLU A 31 27.20 35.98 22.46
N THR A 32 26.03 36.06 21.81
CA THR A 32 24.74 35.93 22.49
C THR A 32 24.02 34.64 22.10
N GLY A 33 23.19 34.08 22.99
CA GLY A 33 22.32 32.91 22.70
C GLY A 33 21.37 33.07 21.50
N LYS A 34 21.32 34.24 20.88
CA LYS A 34 20.68 34.47 19.58
C LYS A 34 21.42 33.80 18.42
N SER A 35 22.75 33.64 18.52
CA SER A 35 23.59 33.03 17.49
C SER A 35 23.16 31.59 17.19
N GLN A 36 23.04 30.74 18.22
CA GLN A 36 22.61 29.34 18.06
C GLN A 36 21.21 29.20 17.43
N HIS A 37 20.28 30.08 17.77
CA HIS A 37 18.94 30.08 17.18
C HIS A 37 18.98 30.41 15.68
N TRP A 38 19.77 31.40 15.28
CA TRP A 38 19.95 31.73 13.86
C TRP A 38 20.67 30.62 13.10
N THR A 39 21.71 30.02 13.68
CA THR A 39 22.39 28.85 13.11
C THR A 39 21.39 27.72 12.84
N TYR A 40 20.54 27.38 13.82
CA TYR A 40 19.49 26.38 13.64
C TYR A 40 18.52 26.75 12.50
N ILE A 41 18.04 28.00 12.44
CA ILE A 41 17.16 28.45 11.35
C ILE A 41 17.85 28.29 9.99
N TYR A 42 19.11 28.71 9.85
CA TYR A 42 19.83 28.61 8.58
C TYR A 42 20.10 27.17 8.17
N LEU A 43 20.42 26.27 9.10
CA LEU A 43 20.53 24.84 8.84
C LEU A 43 19.19 24.25 8.37
N MET A 44 18.07 24.62 9.00
CA MET A 44 16.74 24.24 8.57
C MET A 44 16.41 24.74 7.16
N ARG A 45 16.79 25.99 6.82
CA ARG A 45 16.61 26.54 5.46
C ARG A 45 17.48 25.85 4.43
N LEU A 46 18.74 25.58 4.75
CA LEU A 46 19.61 24.75 3.93
C LEU A 46 18.97 23.36 3.69
N ALA A 47 18.25 22.80 4.66
CA ALA A 47 17.59 21.50 4.53
C ALA A 47 16.35 21.52 3.60
N GLU A 48 15.82 22.71 3.29
CA GLU A 48 14.76 22.92 2.31
C GLU A 48 15.29 23.07 0.87
N LEU A 49 16.61 23.25 0.70
CA LEU A 49 17.24 23.48 -0.61
C LEU A 49 17.49 22.17 -1.38
N VAL A 50 16.44 21.68 -2.03
CA VAL A 50 16.38 20.33 -2.65
C VAL A 50 16.34 20.30 -4.19
N LYS A 51 16.50 21.46 -4.85
CA LYS A 51 16.39 21.55 -6.32
C LYS A 51 17.71 21.19 -7.00
N PRO A 52 17.72 20.79 -8.28
CA PRO A 52 18.96 20.46 -8.99
C PRO A 52 20.01 21.59 -8.97
N ALA A 53 19.60 22.85 -9.17
CA ALA A 53 20.54 23.98 -9.10
C ALA A 53 21.07 24.21 -7.67
N HIS A 54 20.32 23.82 -6.64
CA HIS A 54 20.82 23.88 -5.26
C HIS A 54 21.91 22.84 -5.04
N LEU A 55 21.74 21.60 -5.54
CA LEU A 55 22.79 20.58 -5.50
C LEU A 55 24.09 21.06 -6.12
N ASP A 56 24.02 21.80 -7.24
CA ASP A 56 25.20 22.45 -7.83
C ASP A 56 25.85 23.49 -6.92
N GLY A 57 25.05 24.25 -6.16
CA GLY A 57 25.55 25.17 -5.14
C GLY A 57 26.26 24.44 -4.01
N TRP A 58 25.68 23.35 -3.50
CA TRP A 58 26.31 22.49 -2.50
C TRP A 58 27.67 21.94 -2.96
N ARG A 59 27.81 21.55 -4.22
CA ARG A 59 29.07 21.05 -4.79
C ARG A 59 30.18 22.10 -4.87
N ARG A 60 29.82 23.38 -4.96
CA ARG A 60 30.77 24.51 -5.07
C ARG A 60 31.17 25.08 -3.73
N ALA A 61 30.50 24.68 -2.66
CA ALA A 61 30.72 25.21 -1.34
C ALA A 61 32.10 24.80 -0.83
N ASN A 62 32.98 25.79 -0.73
CA ASN A 62 34.24 25.65 -0.02
C ASN A 62 34.39 26.87 0.90
N ASN A 63 34.11 26.68 2.18
CA ASN A 63 34.18 27.72 3.18
C ASN A 63 34.79 27.14 4.46
N GLU A 64 36.09 27.33 4.63
CA GLU A 64 36.85 26.85 5.79
C GLU A 64 36.27 27.39 7.11
N LEU A 65 35.86 28.68 7.14
CA LEU A 65 35.24 29.29 8.32
C LEU A 65 33.92 28.60 8.71
N LEU A 66 33.14 28.18 7.71
CA LEU A 66 31.90 27.45 7.95
C LEU A 66 32.19 26.05 8.52
N ILE A 67 33.18 25.35 7.96
CA ILE A 67 33.60 24.03 8.43
C ILE A 67 34.06 24.14 9.89
N ASP A 68 34.90 25.11 10.22
CA ASP A 68 35.38 25.32 11.58
C ASP A 68 34.23 25.64 12.55
N HIS A 69 33.31 26.52 12.16
CA HIS A 69 32.14 26.89 12.97
C HIS A 69 31.23 25.68 13.26
N LEU A 70 30.85 24.94 12.22
CA LEU A 70 29.99 23.76 12.37
C LEU A 70 30.72 22.63 13.12
N SER A 71 32.01 22.41 12.87
CA SER A 71 32.78 21.41 13.60
C SER A 71 32.89 21.75 15.09
N THR A 72 33.01 23.04 15.44
CA THR A 72 32.95 23.48 16.84
C THR A 72 31.60 23.14 17.48
N ILE A 73 30.49 23.42 16.79
CA ILE A 73 29.15 23.08 17.27
C ILE A 73 29.00 21.58 17.52
N VAL A 74 29.48 20.75 16.59
CA VAL A 74 29.35 19.29 16.70
C VAL A 74 30.28 18.72 17.77
N ALA A 75 31.47 19.28 17.97
CA ALA A 75 32.42 18.82 18.98
C ALA A 75 31.99 19.18 20.41
N ASN A 76 31.16 20.20 20.60
CA ASN A 76 30.72 20.61 21.94
C ASN A 76 29.68 19.62 22.53
N ASP A 77 29.81 19.34 23.82
CA ASP A 77 28.81 18.61 24.60
C ASP A 77 27.53 19.45 24.75
N THR A 78 26.37 18.86 24.49
CA THR A 78 25.10 19.58 24.59
C THR A 78 24.62 19.78 26.02
N GLY A 79 25.12 18.98 26.97
CA GLY A 79 24.64 18.97 28.35
C GLY A 79 23.18 18.49 28.49
N HIS A 80 22.54 18.00 27.42
CA HIS A 80 21.12 17.72 27.37
C HIS A 80 20.77 16.33 27.91
N GLN A 81 20.09 16.23 29.05
CA GLN A 81 19.72 14.90 29.62
C GLN A 81 18.27 14.46 29.34
N GLY A 82 17.51 15.23 28.55
CA GLY A 82 16.12 14.95 28.25
C GLY A 82 15.90 14.02 27.05
N LYS A 83 14.70 13.42 26.97
CA LYS A 83 14.21 12.67 25.81
C LYS A 83 13.57 13.57 24.73
N TRP A 84 13.21 14.80 25.11
CA TRP A 84 12.45 15.70 24.24
C TRP A 84 13.37 16.43 23.27
N ALA A 85 13.05 16.35 21.98
CA ALA A 85 13.77 17.11 20.97
C ALA A 85 13.56 18.62 21.19
N THR A 86 14.60 19.30 21.67
CA THR A 86 14.70 20.76 21.69
C THR A 86 15.48 21.24 20.45
N ALA A 87 15.39 22.53 20.13
CA ALA A 87 16.21 23.11 19.06
C ALA A 87 17.72 22.90 19.32
N GLU A 88 18.15 22.98 20.58
CA GLU A 88 19.53 22.71 21.01
C GLU A 88 19.93 21.25 20.73
N SER A 89 19.06 20.28 21.00
CA SER A 89 19.34 18.86 20.72
C SER A 89 19.39 18.51 19.22
N GLN A 90 18.73 19.30 18.36
CA GLN A 90 18.73 19.10 16.90
C GLN A 90 19.89 19.80 16.21
N LEU A 91 20.42 20.88 16.81
CA LEU A 91 21.47 21.70 16.24
C LEU A 91 22.72 20.88 15.88
N LYS A 92 23.17 20.00 16.78
CA LYS A 92 24.38 19.18 16.61
C LYS A 92 24.22 18.14 15.47
N PRO A 93 23.16 17.31 15.42
CA PRO A 93 22.91 16.44 14.27
C PRO A 93 22.76 17.17 12.93
N ASP A 94 22.05 18.31 12.89
CA ASP A 94 21.84 19.08 11.65
C ASP A 94 23.13 19.75 11.15
N ALA A 95 23.97 20.22 12.07
CA ALA A 95 25.30 20.74 11.77
C ALA A 95 26.20 19.64 11.18
N LEU A 96 26.20 18.44 11.79
CA LEU A 96 26.95 17.30 11.27
C LEU A 96 26.46 16.87 9.88
N GLU A 97 25.16 16.71 9.66
CA GLU A 97 24.62 16.34 8.34
C GLU A 97 25.01 17.37 7.27
N THR A 98 25.12 18.64 7.64
CA THR A 98 25.60 19.72 6.76
C THR A 98 27.11 19.61 6.48
N LEU A 99 27.95 19.35 7.51
CA LEU A 99 29.38 19.07 7.35
C LEU A 99 29.63 17.89 6.39
N LEU A 100 28.89 16.79 6.56
CA LEU A 100 29.04 15.62 5.70
C LEU A 100 28.60 15.91 4.25
N SER A 101 27.58 16.75 4.07
CA SER A 101 27.10 17.16 2.74
C SER A 101 28.09 18.04 1.98
N ILE A 102 28.97 18.78 2.68
CA ILE A 102 30.06 19.57 2.09
C ILE A 102 31.40 18.80 2.02
N GLY A 103 31.41 17.53 2.44
CA GLY A 103 32.56 16.63 2.28
C GLY A 103 33.55 16.58 3.43
N PHE A 104 33.17 17.08 4.61
CA PHE A 104 33.96 16.93 5.83
C PHE A 104 34.26 15.45 6.13
N GLN A 105 35.52 15.15 6.46
CA GLN A 105 35.97 13.82 6.88
C GLN A 105 36.24 13.84 8.39
N PRO A 106 35.48 13.12 9.21
CA PRO A 106 35.67 13.10 10.65
C PRO A 106 36.97 12.37 11.02
N THR A 107 37.78 12.99 11.87
CA THR A 107 38.97 12.36 12.48
C THR A 107 38.59 11.57 13.72
N SER A 108 39.48 10.69 14.20
CA SER A 108 39.28 9.99 15.47
C SER A 108 39.02 10.97 16.63
N GLU A 109 39.83 12.03 16.77
CA GLU A 109 39.64 13.05 17.81
C GLU A 109 38.27 13.74 17.72
N PHE A 110 37.80 14.01 16.51
CA PHE A 110 36.47 14.59 16.30
C PHE A 110 35.36 13.63 16.76
N ILE A 111 35.48 12.34 16.45
CA ILE A 111 34.49 11.32 16.88
C ILE A 111 34.47 11.21 18.41
N GLU A 112 35.64 11.23 19.05
CA GLU A 112 35.74 11.17 20.52
C GLU A 112 34.98 12.33 21.17
N ARG A 113 35.28 13.57 20.78
CA ARG A 113 34.59 14.76 21.32
C ARG A 113 33.10 14.81 21.00
N SER A 114 32.73 14.46 19.76
CA SER A 114 31.33 14.59 19.32
C SER A 114 30.40 13.50 19.84
N VAL A 115 30.93 12.31 20.14
CA VAL A 115 30.13 11.12 20.50
C VAL A 115 30.46 10.55 21.88
N VAL A 116 31.74 10.38 22.22
CA VAL A 116 32.15 9.75 23.48
C VAL A 116 31.98 10.71 24.65
N GLU A 117 32.39 11.96 24.47
CA GLU A 117 32.29 13.02 25.49
C GLU A 117 30.87 13.61 25.60
N GLU A 118 29.94 13.22 24.73
CA GLU A 118 28.56 13.72 24.74
C GLU A 118 27.75 13.14 25.91
N SER A 119 27.32 14.02 26.80
CA SER A 119 26.54 13.68 27.99
C SER A 119 25.15 13.14 27.64
N SER A 120 24.55 13.60 26.53
CA SER A 120 23.26 13.12 26.05
C SER A 120 23.36 11.82 25.27
N ALA A 121 22.86 10.72 25.81
CA ALA A 121 22.83 9.44 25.09
C ALA A 121 22.02 9.48 23.78
N PHE A 122 20.97 10.31 23.71
CA PHE A 122 20.16 10.49 22.50
C PHE A 122 20.91 11.24 21.41
N VAL A 123 21.56 12.36 21.75
CA VAL A 123 22.36 13.12 20.79
C VAL A 123 23.58 12.31 20.36
N ALA A 124 24.28 11.66 21.29
CA ALA A 124 25.39 10.77 20.99
C ALA A 124 24.99 9.67 19.99
N ASN A 125 23.82 9.06 20.18
CA ASN A 125 23.26 8.10 19.24
C ASN A 125 23.00 8.72 17.86
N ASP A 126 22.33 9.87 17.78
CA ASP A 126 21.98 10.50 16.50
C ASP A 126 23.23 10.92 15.69
N VAL A 127 24.24 11.43 16.38
CA VAL A 127 25.56 11.78 15.82
C VAL A 127 26.31 10.52 15.38
N ALA A 128 26.35 9.49 16.22
CA ALA A 128 26.98 8.21 15.90
C ALA A 128 26.34 7.53 14.68
N MET A 129 25.02 7.54 14.59
CA MET A 129 24.28 6.98 13.44
C MET A 129 24.52 7.75 12.13
N LEU A 130 24.77 9.06 12.21
CA LEU A 130 25.18 9.87 11.06
C LEU A 130 26.61 9.52 10.61
N LEU A 131 27.54 9.43 11.56
CA LEU A 131 28.94 9.07 11.29
C LEU A 131 29.07 7.62 10.79
N ALA A 132 28.22 6.70 11.24
CA ALA A 132 28.17 5.31 10.78
C ALA A 132 27.76 5.16 9.29
N CYS A 133 27.26 6.23 8.67
CA CYS A 133 27.02 6.30 7.23
C CYS A 133 28.31 6.62 6.44
N LEU A 134 29.48 6.63 7.08
CA LEU A 134 30.80 6.83 6.47
C LEU A 134 31.69 5.60 6.71
N PRO A 135 32.66 5.32 5.84
CA PRO A 135 33.74 4.38 6.12
C PRO A 135 34.71 5.02 7.12
N VAL A 136 34.48 4.84 8.42
CA VAL A 136 35.38 5.37 9.46
C VAL A 136 36.67 4.54 9.49
N GLU A 137 37.78 5.17 9.07
CA GLU A 137 39.08 4.49 9.01
C GLU A 137 39.65 4.19 10.40
N GLU A 138 39.60 5.15 11.32
CA GLU A 138 40.14 5.02 12.67
C GLU A 138 39.09 5.43 13.70
N LEU A 139 38.79 4.51 14.61
CA LEU A 139 37.88 4.76 15.73
C LEU A 139 38.70 5.12 16.98
N PRO A 140 38.16 6.00 17.85
CA PRO A 140 38.80 6.35 19.11
C PRO A 140 39.01 5.11 20.00
N PRO A 141 40.19 4.94 20.63
CA PRO A 141 40.40 3.88 21.61
C PRO A 141 39.35 3.90 22.73
N ALA A 142 38.98 5.10 23.21
CA ALA A 142 37.96 5.29 24.24
C ALA A 142 36.59 4.71 23.82
N LEU A 143 36.20 4.87 22.55
CA LEU A 143 34.97 4.27 22.01
C LEU A 143 35.04 2.74 22.02
N LEU A 144 36.15 2.17 21.58
CA LEU A 144 36.34 0.71 21.55
C LEU A 144 36.33 0.11 22.96
N ASP A 145 36.92 0.80 23.92
CA ASP A 145 36.93 0.38 25.33
C ASP A 145 35.54 0.49 25.98
N LEU A 146 34.74 1.49 25.60
CA LEU A 146 33.34 1.59 26.03
C LEU A 146 32.48 0.44 25.49
N VAL A 147 32.69 0.04 24.23
CA VAL A 147 32.00 -1.12 23.64
C VAL A 147 32.39 -2.42 24.35
N ARG A 148 33.67 -2.59 24.69
CA ARG A 148 34.17 -3.77 25.41
C ARG A 148 33.72 -3.84 26.86
N SER A 149 33.81 -2.72 27.58
CA SER A 149 33.45 -2.67 29.00
C SER A 149 31.94 -2.71 29.22
N GLY A 150 31.16 -2.27 28.23
CA GLY A 150 29.70 -2.15 28.37
C GLY A 150 29.28 -1.17 29.45
N TYR A 151 30.14 -0.20 29.81
CA TYR A 151 29.90 0.72 30.92
C TYR A 151 28.49 1.32 30.86
N GLN A 152 27.75 1.17 31.96
CA GLN A 152 26.46 1.80 32.19
C GLN A 152 26.64 2.78 33.35
N SER A 153 26.33 4.06 33.13
CA SER A 153 26.25 5.00 34.25
C SER A 153 24.96 4.72 35.03
N ASP A 154 25.06 4.57 36.35
CA ASP A 154 23.90 4.37 37.25
C ASP A 154 22.81 5.44 37.10
N ASN A 155 23.18 6.63 36.58
CA ASN A 155 22.27 7.77 36.41
C ASN A 155 21.53 7.80 35.06
N GLU A 156 21.84 6.91 34.11
CA GLU A 156 21.32 7.00 32.73
C GLU A 156 19.99 6.27 32.51
N GLY A 157 19.51 5.46 33.46
CA GLY A 157 18.27 4.69 33.30
C GLY A 157 18.29 3.89 31.99
N ASN A 158 17.26 3.99 31.13
CA ASN A 158 17.23 3.35 29.81
C ASN A 158 17.97 4.13 28.70
N GLN A 159 18.55 5.29 28.99
CA GLN A 159 19.20 6.13 27.97
C GLN A 159 20.47 5.48 27.40
N HIS A 160 21.19 4.71 28.22
CA HIS A 160 22.39 3.98 27.81
C HIS A 160 22.15 3.10 26.56
N LEU A 161 20.93 2.56 26.39
CA LEU A 161 20.57 1.70 25.25
C LEU A 161 20.73 2.45 23.92
N PHE A 162 20.34 3.73 23.88
CA PHE A 162 20.48 4.56 22.69
C PHE A 162 21.95 4.80 22.40
N ARG A 163 22.74 5.19 23.40
CA ARG A 163 24.18 5.42 23.25
C ARG A 163 24.90 4.18 22.72
N HIS A 164 24.66 3.01 23.32
CA HIS A 164 25.26 1.75 22.90
C HIS A 164 24.85 1.34 21.49
N THR A 165 23.59 1.58 21.09
CA THR A 165 23.15 1.36 19.71
C THR A 165 23.94 2.22 18.72
N GLY A 166 24.18 3.49 19.05
CA GLY A 166 25.03 4.39 18.27
C GLY A 166 26.48 3.90 18.17
N PHE A 167 27.06 3.48 19.30
CA PHE A 167 28.44 2.97 19.33
C PHE A 167 28.60 1.70 18.49
N ILE A 168 27.66 0.76 18.58
CA ILE A 168 27.63 -0.45 17.76
C ILE A 168 27.60 -0.09 16.27
N ALA A 169 26.76 0.87 15.85
CA ALA A 169 26.68 1.31 14.47
C ALA A 169 27.99 1.96 13.97
N LEU A 170 28.65 2.76 14.82
CA LEU A 170 29.97 3.33 14.51
C LEU A 170 31.03 2.24 14.35
N VAL A 171 31.11 1.28 15.28
CA VAL A 171 32.06 0.17 15.20
C VAL A 171 31.80 -0.67 13.95
N GLN A 172 30.53 -0.94 13.65
CA GLN A 172 30.11 -1.65 12.44
C GLN A 172 30.56 -0.95 11.14
N SER A 173 30.60 0.37 11.14
CA SER A 173 31.02 1.16 9.97
C SER A 173 32.52 1.08 9.69
N SER A 174 33.34 0.73 10.70
CA SER A 174 34.78 0.56 10.54
C SER A 174 35.11 -0.81 9.98
N ARG A 175 36.10 -0.85 9.09
CA ARG A 175 36.59 -2.08 8.46
C ARG A 175 37.89 -2.60 9.09
N LYS A 176 38.33 -2.02 10.20
CA LYS A 176 39.60 -2.38 10.83
C LYS A 176 39.44 -3.61 11.74
N ARG A 177 40.55 -4.33 11.94
CA ARG A 177 40.56 -5.52 12.79
C ARG A 177 40.24 -5.21 14.26
N ASN A 178 40.76 -4.10 14.79
CA ASN A 178 40.47 -3.66 16.17
C ASN A 178 38.97 -3.39 16.41
N ALA A 179 38.23 -2.94 15.40
CA ALA A 179 36.78 -2.75 15.47
C ALA A 179 36.05 -4.09 15.59
N PHE A 180 36.44 -5.07 14.76
CA PHE A 180 35.95 -6.45 14.86
C PHE A 180 36.26 -7.06 16.23
N ASP A 181 37.51 -6.95 16.70
CA ASP A 181 37.92 -7.50 18.00
C ASP A 181 37.17 -6.83 19.16
N ALA A 182 36.91 -5.52 19.08
CA ALA A 182 36.14 -4.80 20.10
C ALA A 182 34.67 -5.24 20.14
N ILE A 183 34.01 -5.37 18.99
CA ILE A 183 32.60 -5.79 18.94
C ILE A 183 32.41 -7.27 19.27
N CYS A 184 33.40 -8.12 19.03
CA CYS A 184 33.39 -9.52 19.48
C CYS A 184 33.52 -9.64 21.01
N ASN A 185 34.24 -8.72 21.64
CA ASN A 185 34.43 -8.65 23.09
C ASN A 185 33.48 -7.64 23.74
N PHE A 186 32.28 -7.45 23.19
CA PHE A 186 31.30 -6.50 23.72
C PHE A 186 30.95 -6.81 25.19
N GLY A 187 30.76 -5.75 25.99
CA GLY A 187 30.36 -5.86 27.39
C GLY A 187 28.89 -5.52 27.64
N PHE A 188 28.21 -4.91 26.66
CA PHE A 188 26.84 -4.44 26.85
C PHE A 188 25.80 -5.54 26.60
N VAL A 189 24.98 -5.80 27.61
CA VAL A 189 23.77 -6.65 27.54
C VAL A 189 22.58 -5.92 28.16
N TYR A 190 21.37 -6.24 27.70
CA TYR A 190 20.13 -5.65 28.19
C TYR A 190 19.20 -6.75 28.69
N HIS A 191 18.85 -6.73 29.98
CA HIS A 191 18.10 -7.82 30.64
C HIS A 191 18.70 -9.21 30.39
N ASP A 192 20.03 -9.33 30.50
CA ASP A 192 20.80 -10.55 30.20
C ASP A 192 20.66 -11.05 28.74
N ASP A 193 20.17 -10.22 27.81
CA ASP A 193 20.10 -10.54 26.39
C ASP A 193 21.09 -9.71 25.56
N VAL A 194 21.62 -10.34 24.51
CA VAL A 194 22.43 -9.65 23.49
C VAL A 194 21.50 -8.90 22.54
N LEU A 195 21.80 -7.63 22.29
CA LEU A 195 21.09 -6.88 21.26
C LEU A 195 21.32 -7.52 19.88
N LEU A 196 20.24 -7.74 19.12
CA LEU A 196 20.32 -8.22 17.74
C LEU A 196 21.25 -7.33 16.87
N ALA A 197 21.26 -6.02 17.15
CA ALA A 197 22.16 -5.07 16.49
C ALA A 197 23.64 -5.42 16.68
N THR A 198 24.03 -5.97 17.84
CA THR A 198 25.40 -6.43 18.11
C THR A 198 25.73 -7.65 17.24
N VAL A 199 24.85 -8.65 17.19
CA VAL A 199 25.05 -9.85 16.36
C VAL A 199 25.13 -9.47 14.87
N ASP A 200 24.28 -8.56 14.41
CA ASP A 200 24.32 -8.03 13.05
C ASP A 200 25.64 -7.28 12.77
N ALA A 201 26.10 -6.44 13.71
CA ALA A 201 27.37 -5.72 13.59
C ALA A 201 28.59 -6.65 13.55
N ILE A 202 28.65 -7.67 14.41
CA ILE A 202 29.72 -8.68 14.37
C ILE A 202 29.69 -9.42 13.03
N SER A 203 28.51 -9.81 12.55
CA SER A 203 28.38 -10.51 11.27
C SER A 203 28.84 -9.66 10.09
N GLU A 204 28.48 -8.38 10.05
CA GLU A 204 28.86 -7.49 8.96
C GLU A 204 30.35 -7.14 8.98
N THR A 205 30.92 -6.86 10.17
CA THR A 205 32.36 -6.62 10.32
C THR A 205 33.17 -7.86 9.98
N ALA A 206 32.73 -9.06 10.38
CA ALA A 206 33.35 -10.33 10.01
C ALA A 206 33.40 -10.52 8.49
N ILE A 207 32.27 -10.33 7.80
CA ILE A 207 32.20 -10.42 6.33
C ILE A 207 33.18 -9.43 5.68
N ALA A 208 33.17 -8.17 6.13
CA ALA A 208 34.07 -7.15 5.58
C ALA A 208 35.56 -7.48 5.78
N ARG A 209 35.93 -8.10 6.91
CA ARG A 209 37.32 -8.54 7.16
C ARG A 209 37.71 -9.73 6.28
N ILE A 210 36.81 -10.70 6.11
CA ILE A 210 37.04 -11.86 5.21
C ILE A 210 37.23 -11.39 3.77
N GLU A 211 36.40 -10.46 3.30
CA GLU A 211 36.53 -9.83 1.97
C GLU A 211 37.85 -9.05 1.80
N GLN A 212 38.41 -8.53 2.90
CA GLN A 212 39.73 -7.87 2.90
C GLN A 212 40.91 -8.84 3.00
N GLY A 213 40.65 -10.15 3.14
CA GLY A 213 41.66 -11.19 3.14
C GLY A 213 42.01 -11.78 4.51
N ASP A 214 41.32 -11.39 5.59
CA ASP A 214 41.49 -12.02 6.90
C ASP A 214 40.83 -13.40 6.91
N ARG A 215 41.64 -14.44 6.71
CA ARG A 215 41.15 -15.82 6.63
C ARG A 215 40.87 -16.46 7.98
N ASP A 216 41.37 -15.88 9.07
CA ASP A 216 41.29 -16.38 10.45
C ASP A 216 40.01 -15.97 11.20
N ILE A 217 39.15 -15.15 10.57
CA ILE A 217 37.92 -14.64 11.18
C ILE A 217 36.98 -15.78 11.61
N PRO A 218 36.68 -16.79 10.77
CA PRO A 218 35.85 -17.92 11.19
C PRO A 218 36.44 -18.72 12.35
N GLU A 219 37.77 -18.92 12.38
CA GLU A 219 38.47 -19.59 13.47
C GLU A 219 38.40 -18.79 14.77
N THR A 220 38.55 -17.47 14.68
CA THR A 220 38.43 -16.56 15.84
C THR A 220 37.03 -16.65 16.45
N LEU A 221 35.99 -16.66 15.62
CA LEU A 221 34.62 -16.82 16.09
C LEU A 221 34.41 -18.19 16.74
N LEU A 222 34.94 -19.27 16.17
CA LEU A 222 34.87 -20.60 16.79
C LEU A 222 35.63 -20.67 18.12
N ASP A 223 36.79 -20.03 18.22
CA ASP A 223 37.54 -19.94 19.47
C ASP A 223 36.71 -19.21 20.53
N LEU A 224 36.04 -18.12 20.18
CA LEU A 224 35.12 -17.42 21.08
C LEU A 224 33.91 -18.27 21.47
N VAL A 225 33.39 -19.14 20.60
CA VAL A 225 32.31 -20.09 20.95
C VAL A 225 32.79 -21.10 22.01
N ILE A 226 34.04 -21.55 21.92
CA ILE A 226 34.58 -22.60 22.80
C ILE A 226 35.12 -22.01 24.11
N ASN A 227 35.87 -20.92 24.03
CA ASN A 227 36.69 -20.36 25.09
C ASN A 227 36.25 -18.96 25.55
N GLY A 228 35.15 -18.41 25.01
CA GLY A 228 34.65 -17.09 25.37
C GLY A 228 34.36 -16.94 26.87
N GLU A 229 34.69 -15.79 27.44
CA GLU A 229 34.62 -15.54 28.89
C GLU A 229 33.17 -15.52 29.41
N THR A 230 32.24 -15.05 28.58
CA THR A 230 30.83 -14.90 28.93
C THR A 230 29.92 -15.73 28.04
N LYS A 231 28.78 -16.19 28.59
CA LYS A 231 27.75 -16.91 27.82
C LYS A 231 27.30 -16.12 26.58
N HIS A 232 27.07 -14.82 26.74
CA HIS A 232 26.61 -13.92 25.68
C HIS A 232 27.58 -13.81 24.49
N GLN A 233 28.89 -13.74 24.77
CA GLN A 233 29.92 -13.72 23.72
C GLN A 233 29.93 -15.04 22.94
N ARG A 234 29.80 -16.17 23.64
CA ARG A 234 29.75 -17.50 23.01
C ARG A 234 28.53 -17.63 22.10
N GLU A 235 27.37 -17.19 22.56
CA GLU A 235 26.11 -17.22 21.78
C GLU A 235 26.15 -16.30 20.56
N ALA A 236 26.58 -15.06 20.73
CA ALA A 236 26.70 -14.11 19.62
C ALA A 236 27.69 -14.65 18.57
N SER A 237 28.84 -15.17 19.00
CA SER A 237 29.86 -15.73 18.09
C SER A 237 29.35 -16.97 17.37
N ALA A 238 28.61 -17.86 18.04
CA ALA A 238 28.01 -19.03 17.43
C ALA A 238 26.95 -18.64 16.39
N SER A 239 26.11 -17.65 16.73
CA SER A 239 25.10 -17.11 15.80
C SER A 239 25.75 -16.54 14.54
N VAL A 240 26.81 -15.75 14.71
CA VAL A 240 27.55 -15.17 13.58
C VAL A 240 28.24 -16.24 12.76
N PHE A 241 28.90 -17.22 13.40
CA PHE A 241 29.54 -18.32 12.69
C PHE A 241 28.53 -19.08 11.82
N CYS A 242 27.34 -19.39 12.35
CA CYS A 242 26.27 -20.04 11.60
C CYS A 242 25.79 -19.20 10.40
N ARG A 243 25.73 -17.87 10.56
CA ARG A 243 25.43 -16.93 9.47
C ARG A 243 26.50 -16.95 8.38
N LEU A 244 27.78 -16.92 8.76
CA LEU A 244 28.90 -17.00 7.82
C LEU A 244 28.90 -18.33 7.05
N VAL A 245 28.50 -19.43 7.70
CA VAL A 245 28.36 -20.74 7.05
C VAL A 245 27.32 -20.70 5.93
N TRP A 246 26.07 -20.32 6.22
CA TRP A 246 25.01 -20.37 5.20
C TRP A 246 25.11 -19.26 4.16
N THR A 247 25.92 -18.22 4.41
CA THR A 247 26.26 -17.19 3.41
C THR A 247 27.45 -17.59 2.54
N GLY A 248 28.10 -18.71 2.85
CA GLY A 248 29.21 -19.25 2.06
C GLY A 248 30.57 -18.64 2.35
N TYR A 249 30.78 -18.02 3.51
CA TYR A 249 32.08 -17.50 3.94
C TYR A 249 32.93 -18.50 4.74
N VAL A 250 32.34 -19.62 5.16
CA VAL A 250 33.04 -20.70 5.86
C VAL A 250 33.15 -21.93 4.97
N HIS A 251 34.33 -22.52 4.91
CA HIS A 251 34.65 -23.63 4.02
C HIS A 251 35.45 -24.74 4.71
N GLY A 252 35.53 -25.90 4.05
CA GLY A 252 36.44 -26.98 4.44
C GLY A 252 36.13 -27.57 5.81
N THR A 253 37.17 -27.84 6.59
CA THR A 253 37.09 -28.53 7.88
C THR A 253 36.36 -27.75 8.96
N LEU A 254 36.24 -26.43 8.83
CA LEU A 254 35.52 -25.60 9.80
C LEU A 254 34.02 -25.91 9.81
N LEU A 255 33.46 -26.34 8.68
CA LEU A 255 32.06 -26.80 8.61
C LEU A 255 31.81 -27.97 9.55
N HIS A 256 32.84 -28.78 9.85
CA HIS A 256 32.71 -29.93 10.74
C HIS A 256 32.38 -29.52 12.18
N ARG A 257 32.66 -28.28 12.57
CA ARG A 257 32.42 -27.74 13.92
C ARG A 257 30.96 -27.38 14.17
N LEU A 258 30.12 -27.32 13.13
CA LEU A 258 28.69 -27.06 13.29
C LEU A 258 28.01 -28.08 14.20
N ILE A 259 28.39 -29.35 14.10
CA ILE A 259 27.80 -30.40 14.94
C ILE A 259 28.18 -30.22 16.42
N ASP A 260 29.36 -29.66 16.69
CA ASP A 260 29.80 -29.38 18.05
C ASP A 260 28.93 -28.28 18.67
N ILE A 261 28.56 -27.25 17.90
CA ILE A 261 27.63 -26.19 18.32
C ILE A 261 26.23 -26.75 18.58
N VAL A 262 25.74 -27.67 17.74
CA VAL A 262 24.40 -28.28 17.91
C VAL A 262 24.25 -29.02 19.24
N TYR A 263 25.32 -29.65 19.72
CA TYR A 263 25.32 -30.45 20.96
C TYR A 263 25.99 -29.76 22.14
N ASP A 264 26.28 -28.46 22.04
CA ASP A 264 26.84 -27.71 23.15
C ASP A 264 25.73 -27.35 24.15
N GLU A 265 25.66 -28.09 25.27
CA GLU A 265 24.67 -27.90 26.33
C GLU A 265 24.77 -26.53 27.04
N SER A 266 25.87 -25.81 26.84
CA SER A 266 26.05 -24.48 27.44
C SER A 266 25.54 -23.33 26.58
N LEU A 267 25.11 -23.60 25.34
CA LEU A 267 24.48 -22.64 24.46
C LEU A 267 22.95 -22.77 24.54
N GLU A 268 22.24 -21.66 24.30
CA GLU A 268 20.80 -21.70 24.19
C GLU A 268 20.28 -22.47 22.99
N GLU A 269 19.09 -23.07 23.16
CA GLU A 269 18.40 -23.86 22.14
C GLU A 269 18.21 -23.11 20.82
N PHE A 270 17.99 -21.80 20.89
CA PHE A 270 17.86 -20.96 19.70
C PHE A 270 19.16 -20.95 18.87
N THR A 271 20.31 -20.81 19.52
CA THR A 271 21.64 -20.80 18.91
C THR A 271 21.98 -22.17 18.31
N CYS A 272 21.71 -23.25 19.05
CA CYS A 272 21.84 -24.61 18.53
C CYS A 272 20.93 -24.86 17.31
N GLY A 273 19.73 -24.29 17.32
CA GLY A 273 18.80 -24.28 16.19
C GLY A 273 19.33 -23.55 14.95
N GLN A 274 20.08 -22.47 15.12
CA GLN A 274 20.76 -21.78 14.02
C GLN A 274 21.88 -22.62 13.41
N ALA A 275 22.60 -23.41 14.20
CA ALA A 275 23.58 -24.35 13.69
C ALA A 275 22.92 -25.45 12.84
N LEU A 276 21.76 -25.98 13.27
CA LEU A 276 20.95 -26.88 12.45
C LEU A 276 20.49 -26.21 11.14
N GLU A 277 20.04 -24.96 11.19
CA GLU A 277 19.66 -24.19 9.99
C GLU A 277 20.85 -24.02 9.02
N ALA A 278 22.07 -23.78 9.54
CA ALA A 278 23.29 -23.69 8.75
C ALA A 278 23.65 -25.02 8.08
N ILE A 279 23.50 -26.14 8.80
CA ILE A 279 23.64 -27.49 8.25
C ILE A 279 22.59 -27.72 7.16
N ALA A 280 21.34 -27.31 7.37
CA ALA A 280 20.26 -27.53 6.41
C ALA A 280 20.47 -26.77 5.09
N ARG A 281 21.05 -25.57 5.14
CA ARG A 281 21.22 -24.67 3.98
C ARG A 281 22.51 -24.87 3.20
N THR A 282 23.53 -25.44 3.81
CA THR A 282 24.86 -25.56 3.21
C THR A 282 25.13 -27.00 2.81
N GLN A 283 25.51 -27.25 1.55
CA GLN A 283 25.82 -28.61 1.09
C GLN A 283 27.30 -28.95 1.33
N PHE A 284 27.56 -30.02 2.09
CA PHE A 284 28.90 -30.57 2.33
C PHE A 284 28.82 -32.03 2.77
N THR A 285 29.82 -32.83 2.39
CA THR A 285 29.83 -34.30 2.48
C THR A 285 29.83 -34.84 3.92
N LYS A 286 30.54 -34.17 4.83
CA LYS A 286 30.65 -34.63 6.23
C LYS A 286 29.30 -34.69 6.95
N ALA A 287 28.33 -33.89 6.53
CA ALA A 287 27.01 -33.85 7.16
C ALA A 287 26.28 -35.20 7.12
N ASP A 288 26.51 -36.02 6.09
CA ASP A 288 25.85 -37.33 5.96
C ASP A 288 26.21 -38.28 7.11
N GLU A 289 27.40 -38.13 7.69
CA GLU A 289 27.83 -38.89 8.88
C GLU A 289 27.07 -38.49 10.15
N TRP A 290 26.37 -37.37 10.14
CA TRP A 290 25.61 -36.86 11.28
C TRP A 290 24.12 -37.19 11.19
N LYS A 291 23.67 -37.83 10.12
CA LYS A 291 22.26 -38.15 9.86
C LYS A 291 21.58 -38.81 11.06
N ASP A 292 22.17 -39.87 11.60
CA ASP A 292 21.59 -40.61 12.72
C ASP A 292 21.59 -39.80 14.02
N LYS A 293 22.63 -38.99 14.26
CA LYS A 293 22.71 -38.10 15.42
C LYS A 293 21.61 -37.04 15.37
N ILE A 294 21.47 -36.34 14.25
CA ILE A 294 20.46 -35.29 14.06
C ILE A 294 19.05 -35.90 14.09
N TRP A 295 18.86 -37.14 13.64
CA TRP A 295 17.57 -37.84 13.78
C TRP A 295 17.14 -38.00 15.23
N LEU A 296 18.07 -38.22 16.17
CA LEU A 296 17.71 -38.28 17.60
C LEU A 296 17.15 -36.95 18.11
N LEU A 297 17.61 -35.81 17.57
CA LEU A 297 17.06 -34.49 17.92
C LEU A 297 15.61 -34.33 17.47
N THR A 298 15.21 -34.99 16.38
CA THR A 298 13.81 -35.00 15.95
C THR A 298 12.89 -35.81 16.88
N GLN A 299 13.42 -36.47 17.91
CA GLN A 299 12.64 -37.21 18.90
C GLN A 299 12.64 -36.54 20.27
N THR A 300 13.33 -35.40 20.41
CA THR A 300 13.40 -34.64 21.65
C THR A 300 12.07 -33.94 21.97
N GLN A 301 11.87 -33.63 23.25
CA GLN A 301 10.72 -32.83 23.68
C GLN A 301 10.93 -31.32 23.45
N HIS A 302 12.14 -30.90 23.07
CA HIS A 302 12.49 -29.51 22.79
C HIS A 302 11.98 -29.10 21.40
N GLU A 303 10.81 -28.45 21.38
CA GLU A 303 10.09 -28.10 20.15
C GLU A 303 10.94 -27.36 19.10
N PRO A 304 11.73 -26.32 19.44
CA PRO A 304 12.49 -25.56 18.45
C PRO A 304 13.57 -26.40 17.75
N LEU A 305 14.34 -27.17 18.53
CA LEU A 305 15.40 -28.04 17.99
C LEU A 305 14.82 -29.19 17.18
N HIS A 306 13.72 -29.76 17.64
CA HIS A 306 12.96 -30.79 16.94
C HIS A 306 12.61 -30.35 15.51
N TRP A 307 12.00 -29.17 15.35
CA TRP A 307 11.58 -28.68 14.03
C TRP A 307 12.75 -28.30 13.14
N ARG A 308 13.84 -27.74 13.70
CA ARG A 308 15.05 -27.43 12.94
C ARG A 308 15.78 -28.68 12.45
N ALA A 309 15.81 -29.74 13.26
CA ALA A 309 16.35 -31.02 12.82
C ALA A 309 15.52 -31.60 11.67
N MET A 310 14.18 -31.45 11.70
CA MET A 310 13.31 -31.85 10.59
C MET A 310 13.56 -31.02 9.31
N GLU A 311 13.81 -29.72 9.43
CA GLU A 311 14.23 -28.89 8.29
C GLU A 311 15.51 -29.43 7.62
N VAL A 312 16.51 -29.87 8.41
CA VAL A 312 17.74 -30.50 7.88
C VAL A 312 17.38 -31.72 7.03
N PHE A 313 16.54 -32.61 7.56
CA PHE A 313 16.14 -33.84 6.88
C PHE A 313 15.45 -33.59 5.55
N ILE A 314 14.54 -32.60 5.51
CA ILE A 314 13.87 -32.20 4.28
C ILE A 314 14.91 -31.64 3.31
N ARG A 315 15.63 -30.57 3.67
CA ARG A 315 16.54 -29.87 2.74
C ARG A 315 17.70 -30.72 2.22
N ARG A 316 18.18 -31.68 3.01
CA ARG A 316 19.24 -32.62 2.61
C ARG A 316 18.72 -33.85 1.86
N GLY A 317 17.41 -34.03 1.73
CA GLY A 317 16.84 -35.22 1.07
C GLY A 317 17.11 -36.51 1.83
N TRP A 318 17.17 -36.45 3.16
CA TRP A 318 17.50 -37.60 4.02
C TRP A 318 16.27 -38.40 4.45
N LEU A 319 15.07 -37.98 4.07
CA LEU A 319 13.81 -38.67 4.33
C LEU A 319 13.74 -39.98 3.53
N ASP A 320 13.67 -41.10 4.24
CA ASP A 320 13.19 -42.36 3.70
C ASP A 320 11.69 -42.53 3.96
N VAL A 321 11.10 -43.62 3.46
CA VAL A 321 9.65 -43.87 3.54
C VAL A 321 9.14 -43.84 4.99
N ASP A 322 9.88 -44.44 5.93
CA ASP A 322 9.47 -44.52 7.33
C ASP A 322 9.52 -43.13 8.00
N LYS A 323 10.61 -42.38 7.76
CA LYS A 323 10.78 -41.02 8.31
C LYS A 323 9.78 -40.03 7.70
N GLU A 324 9.47 -40.16 6.41
CA GLU A 324 8.46 -39.36 5.73
C GLU A 324 7.06 -39.63 6.31
N THR A 325 6.71 -40.91 6.50
CA THR A 325 5.43 -41.31 7.12
C THR A 325 5.29 -40.76 8.54
N TRP A 326 6.38 -40.82 9.32
CA TRP A 326 6.42 -40.24 10.66
C TRP A 326 6.19 -38.72 10.64
N LEU A 327 6.86 -38.01 9.73
CA LEU A 327 6.70 -36.56 9.57
C LEU A 327 5.27 -36.20 9.14
N HIS A 328 4.66 -36.97 8.24
CA HIS A 328 3.27 -36.77 7.82
C HIS A 328 2.32 -36.82 9.01
N GLY A 329 2.43 -37.84 9.87
CA GLY A 329 1.61 -37.94 11.08
C GLY A 329 1.75 -36.73 12.01
N ARG A 330 2.95 -36.15 12.12
CA ARG A 330 3.21 -34.94 12.93
C ARG A 330 2.70 -33.65 12.31
N LEU A 331 2.68 -33.57 10.99
CA LEU A 331 2.13 -32.44 10.25
C LEU A 331 0.60 -32.51 10.11
N GLY A 332 -0.05 -33.57 10.62
CA GLY A 332 -1.47 -33.82 10.44
C GLY A 332 -1.82 -34.13 8.98
N LEU A 333 -0.90 -34.78 8.26
CA LEU A 333 -1.05 -35.16 6.88
C LEU A 333 -1.49 -36.63 6.77
N SER A 334 -2.52 -36.89 5.98
CA SER A 334 -2.97 -38.23 5.62
C SER A 334 -2.71 -38.51 4.15
N ILE A 335 -2.38 -39.77 3.84
CA ILE A 335 -2.18 -40.23 2.46
C ILE A 335 -3.40 -41.06 2.06
N GLU A 336 -4.15 -40.57 1.08
CA GLU A 336 -5.28 -41.27 0.49
C GLU A 336 -5.02 -41.47 -1.01
N SER A 337 -4.79 -42.72 -1.45
CA SER A 337 -4.57 -43.03 -2.88
C SER A 337 -3.48 -42.16 -3.54
N GLU A 338 -2.31 -42.07 -2.91
CA GLU A 338 -1.17 -41.23 -3.31
C GLU A 338 -1.35 -39.71 -3.17
N ILE A 339 -2.54 -39.24 -2.77
CA ILE A 339 -2.82 -37.84 -2.52
C ILE A 339 -2.55 -37.52 -1.04
N VAL A 340 -1.69 -36.53 -0.77
CA VAL A 340 -1.45 -36.04 0.58
C VAL A 340 -2.44 -34.94 0.91
N ARG A 341 -3.21 -35.13 1.99
CA ARG A 341 -4.23 -34.19 2.49
C ARG A 341 -3.88 -33.70 3.89
N LEU A 342 -4.31 -32.49 4.23
CA LEU A 342 -4.18 -31.93 5.57
C LEU A 342 -5.49 -32.13 6.33
N GLU A 343 -5.47 -32.89 7.43
CA GLU A 343 -6.68 -33.30 8.16
C GLU A 343 -7.37 -32.13 8.85
N GLN A 344 -6.60 -31.25 9.49
CA GLN A 344 -7.11 -30.11 10.26
C GLN A 344 -6.40 -28.80 9.87
N PRO A 345 -6.80 -28.15 8.76
CA PRO A 345 -6.14 -26.93 8.30
C PRO A 345 -6.14 -25.78 9.32
N GLY A 346 -7.19 -25.68 10.14
CA GLY A 346 -7.33 -24.62 11.15
C GLY A 346 -6.45 -24.80 12.40
N SER A 347 -5.88 -25.99 12.62
CA SER A 347 -4.98 -26.27 13.76
C SER A 347 -3.49 -26.24 13.38
N LEU A 348 -3.18 -25.97 12.10
CA LEU A 348 -1.81 -25.86 11.60
C LEU A 348 -1.04 -24.75 12.34
N THR A 349 0.14 -25.07 12.87
CA THR A 349 1.03 -24.10 13.52
C THR A 349 2.06 -23.54 12.54
N GLY A 350 2.74 -22.44 12.92
CA GLY A 350 3.72 -21.76 12.05
C GLY A 350 4.85 -22.67 11.54
N TRP A 351 5.42 -23.52 12.42
CA TRP A 351 6.47 -24.46 12.02
C TRP A 351 5.95 -25.60 11.14
N GLN A 352 4.76 -26.14 11.42
CA GLN A 352 4.16 -27.17 10.57
C GLN A 352 3.90 -26.64 9.16
N ALA A 353 3.38 -25.41 9.05
CA ALA A 353 3.20 -24.73 7.77
C ALA A 353 4.54 -24.52 7.05
N TYR A 354 5.58 -24.06 7.75
CA TYR A 354 6.90 -23.90 7.17
C TYR A 354 7.44 -25.21 6.57
N LEU A 355 7.38 -26.33 7.32
CA LEU A 355 7.84 -27.64 6.85
C LEU A 355 7.00 -28.19 5.69
N LEU A 356 5.67 -28.03 5.74
CA LEU A 356 4.79 -28.36 4.62
C LEU A 356 5.17 -27.58 3.36
N GLY A 357 5.50 -26.29 3.50
CA GLY A 357 6.03 -25.47 2.42
C GLY A 357 7.30 -26.03 1.82
N LEU A 358 8.25 -26.49 2.65
CA LEU A 358 9.49 -27.10 2.16
C LEU A 358 9.25 -28.41 1.41
N LEU A 359 8.37 -29.28 1.92
CA LEU A 359 7.97 -30.52 1.25
C LEU A 359 7.30 -30.23 -0.10
N TYR A 360 6.43 -29.24 -0.16
CA TYR A 360 5.78 -28.80 -1.39
C TYR A 360 6.79 -28.25 -2.42
N ALA A 361 7.77 -27.45 -1.99
CA ALA A 361 8.80 -26.94 -2.89
C ALA A 361 9.65 -28.06 -3.51
N GLN A 362 9.82 -29.20 -2.83
CA GLN A 362 10.53 -30.37 -3.34
C GLN A 362 9.67 -31.22 -4.28
N ASN A 363 8.39 -31.41 -3.96
CA ASN A 363 7.47 -32.20 -4.78
C ASN A 363 6.08 -31.54 -4.85
N VAL A 364 5.95 -30.60 -5.77
CA VAL A 364 4.73 -29.79 -5.96
C VAL A 364 3.50 -30.66 -6.23
N LEU A 365 3.64 -31.74 -6.99
CA LEU A 365 2.51 -32.60 -7.35
C LEU A 365 1.97 -33.36 -6.13
N LYS A 366 2.86 -34.04 -5.38
CA LYS A 366 2.50 -34.86 -4.21
C LYS A 366 1.78 -34.06 -3.12
N TYR A 367 2.25 -32.85 -2.84
CA TYR A 367 1.77 -32.02 -1.73
C TYR A 367 0.76 -30.94 -2.14
N SER A 368 0.34 -30.89 -3.41
CA SER A 368 -0.56 -29.85 -3.93
C SER A 368 -1.90 -29.76 -3.16
N HIS A 369 -2.51 -30.90 -2.83
CA HIS A 369 -3.79 -30.94 -2.12
C HIS A 369 -3.67 -30.46 -0.67
N ALA A 370 -2.66 -30.91 0.07
CA ALA A 370 -2.38 -30.40 1.42
C ALA A 370 -2.11 -28.89 1.40
N MET A 371 -1.37 -28.39 0.41
CA MET A 371 -1.11 -26.96 0.24
C MET A 371 -2.40 -26.16 -0.04
N VAL A 372 -3.30 -26.67 -0.89
CA VAL A 372 -4.62 -26.07 -1.13
C VAL A 372 -5.42 -25.97 0.18
N SER A 373 -5.53 -27.06 0.93
CA SER A 373 -6.24 -27.08 2.22
C SER A 373 -5.63 -26.10 3.21
N ALA A 374 -4.30 -26.02 3.29
CA ALA A 374 -3.59 -25.07 4.16
C ALA A 374 -3.84 -23.61 3.74
N ILE A 375 -3.77 -23.30 2.44
CA ILE A 375 -4.04 -21.95 1.92
C ILE A 375 -5.48 -21.53 2.21
N GLU A 376 -6.46 -22.43 2.13
CA GLU A 376 -7.86 -22.06 2.37
C GLU A 376 -8.20 -21.98 3.87
N GLY A 377 -7.62 -22.86 4.69
CA GLY A 377 -8.04 -23.02 6.09
C GLY A 377 -7.10 -22.49 7.18
N ALA A 378 -5.83 -22.17 6.86
CA ALA A 378 -4.88 -21.69 7.86
C ALA A 378 -5.15 -20.23 8.29
N LYS A 379 -4.80 -19.92 9.54
CA LYS A 379 -4.79 -18.56 10.08
C LYS A 379 -3.78 -17.68 9.34
N ALA A 380 -3.99 -16.36 9.37
CA ALA A 380 -3.20 -15.41 8.59
C ALA A 380 -1.69 -15.46 8.91
N ASP A 381 -1.34 -15.47 10.20
CA ASP A 381 0.04 -15.56 10.72
C ASP A 381 0.78 -16.83 10.28
N VAL A 382 0.06 -17.96 10.24
CA VAL A 382 0.59 -19.26 9.82
C VAL A 382 0.75 -19.34 8.30
N PHE A 383 -0.24 -18.84 7.56
CA PHE A 383 -0.26 -18.88 6.11
C PHE A 383 0.96 -18.18 5.47
N TYR A 384 1.45 -17.08 6.03
CA TYR A 384 2.63 -16.39 5.48
C TYR A 384 3.91 -17.25 5.49
N GLN A 385 3.97 -18.29 6.33
CA GLN A 385 5.08 -19.26 6.31
C GLN A 385 5.10 -20.08 5.01
N LEU A 386 3.95 -20.26 4.36
CA LEU A 386 3.79 -21.01 3.11
C LEU A 386 4.18 -20.17 1.88
N ILE A 387 3.90 -18.86 1.91
CA ILE A 387 3.99 -17.98 0.74
C ILE A 387 5.38 -17.91 0.15
N ARG A 388 6.43 -17.96 0.98
CA ARG A 388 7.82 -17.98 0.48
C ARG A 388 8.07 -19.19 -0.44
N GLN A 389 7.60 -20.37 -0.03
CA GLN A 389 7.81 -21.61 -0.77
C GLN A 389 6.95 -21.67 -2.03
N VAL A 390 5.70 -21.20 -1.95
CA VAL A 390 4.82 -21.00 -3.12
C VAL A 390 5.47 -20.04 -4.12
N SER A 391 6.04 -18.93 -3.66
CA SER A 391 6.74 -17.98 -4.53
C SER A 391 7.99 -18.58 -5.17
N GLN A 392 8.75 -19.40 -4.42
CA GLN A 392 9.95 -20.09 -4.93
C GLN A 392 9.61 -21.15 -5.98
N ALA A 393 8.49 -21.87 -5.84
CA ALA A 393 8.02 -22.81 -6.86
C ALA A 393 7.67 -22.11 -8.18
N GLY A 394 7.36 -20.81 -8.16
CA GLY A 394 7.17 -20.00 -9.36
C GLY A 394 6.12 -20.57 -10.33
N LYS A 395 6.49 -20.75 -11.60
CA LYS A 395 5.59 -21.30 -12.63
C LYS A 395 5.29 -22.80 -12.45
N SER A 396 6.05 -23.52 -11.62
CA SER A 396 5.84 -24.93 -11.35
C SER A 396 4.66 -25.20 -10.42
N ASN A 397 4.09 -24.17 -9.80
CA ASN A 397 2.93 -24.30 -8.92
C ASN A 397 1.76 -25.00 -9.62
N SER A 398 1.05 -25.86 -8.88
CA SER A 398 -0.19 -26.46 -9.39
C SER A 398 -1.26 -25.38 -9.59
N ARG A 399 -2.10 -25.53 -10.62
CA ARG A 399 -3.22 -24.60 -10.90
C ARG A 399 -4.16 -24.47 -9.71
N ASN A 400 -4.39 -25.55 -8.97
CA ASN A 400 -5.27 -25.58 -7.80
C ASN A 400 -4.71 -24.69 -6.68
N VAL A 401 -3.40 -24.73 -6.41
CA VAL A 401 -2.75 -23.88 -5.40
C VAL A 401 -2.89 -22.39 -5.76
N VAL A 402 -2.68 -22.05 -7.03
CA VAL A 402 -2.86 -20.67 -7.52
C VAL A 402 -4.32 -20.22 -7.40
N HIS A 403 -5.27 -21.09 -7.75
CA HIS A 403 -6.69 -20.80 -7.64
C HIS A 403 -7.12 -20.58 -6.18
N SER A 404 -6.66 -21.43 -5.25
CA SER A 404 -6.92 -21.27 -3.82
C SER A 404 -6.30 -19.99 -3.26
N LEU A 405 -5.13 -19.57 -3.75
CA LEU A 405 -4.55 -18.27 -3.40
C LEU A 405 -5.46 -17.11 -3.85
N ALA A 406 -5.97 -17.15 -5.08
CA ALA A 406 -6.91 -16.14 -5.59
C ALA A 406 -8.23 -16.13 -4.78
N LYS A 407 -8.78 -17.31 -4.45
CA LYS A 407 -9.96 -17.45 -3.59
C LYS A 407 -9.72 -16.85 -2.20
N ARG A 408 -8.54 -17.09 -1.61
CA ARG A 408 -8.17 -16.52 -0.31
C ARG A 408 -8.12 -14.99 -0.38
N ILE A 409 -7.56 -14.42 -1.44
CA ILE A 409 -7.55 -12.97 -1.66
C ILE A 409 -8.97 -12.40 -1.62
N TYR A 410 -9.94 -13.03 -2.29
CA TYR A 410 -11.34 -12.60 -2.20
C TYR A 410 -11.89 -12.67 -0.78
N SER A 411 -11.58 -13.73 -0.03
CA SER A 411 -12.13 -13.91 1.33
C SER A 411 -11.54 -12.97 2.38
N LEU A 412 -10.26 -12.60 2.26
CA LEU A 412 -9.55 -11.81 3.27
C LEU A 412 -9.73 -10.31 3.09
N ASN A 413 -10.05 -9.87 1.87
CA ASN A 413 -10.22 -8.47 1.55
C ASN A 413 -11.71 -8.10 1.64
N THR A 414 -12.01 -7.21 2.58
CA THR A 414 -13.36 -6.74 2.91
C THR A 414 -13.33 -5.23 3.15
N GLU A 415 -14.46 -4.66 3.54
CA GLU A 415 -14.57 -3.26 3.97
C GLU A 415 -13.74 -2.95 5.23
N TYR A 416 -13.37 -3.97 6.01
CA TYR A 416 -12.74 -3.82 7.33
C TYR A 416 -11.34 -4.45 7.44
N SER A 417 -10.93 -5.22 6.44
CA SER A 417 -9.66 -5.95 6.44
C SER A 417 -9.08 -6.03 5.04
N THR A 418 -7.75 -5.95 4.94
CA THR A 418 -7.04 -6.15 3.68
C THR A 418 -5.69 -6.84 3.90
N ASP A 419 -5.30 -7.67 2.93
CA ASP A 419 -3.99 -8.32 2.87
C ASP A 419 -3.30 -7.93 1.56
N THR A 420 -2.51 -6.86 1.63
CA THR A 420 -1.89 -6.23 0.44
C THR A 420 -0.71 -7.02 -0.12
N GLY A 421 -0.07 -7.89 0.68
CA GLY A 421 1.13 -8.62 0.29
C GLY A 421 0.86 -9.65 -0.82
N LEU A 422 -0.34 -10.23 -0.83
CA LEU A 422 -0.69 -11.34 -1.72
C LEU A 422 -0.93 -10.93 -3.17
N PHE A 423 -1.35 -9.69 -3.43
CA PHE A 423 -1.60 -9.23 -4.79
C PHE A 423 -0.34 -9.32 -5.65
N SER A 424 0.81 -8.91 -5.10
CA SER A 424 2.09 -8.97 -5.81
C SER A 424 2.58 -10.40 -6.06
N VAL A 425 2.25 -11.33 -5.16
CA VAL A 425 2.57 -12.76 -5.31
C VAL A 425 1.70 -13.35 -6.40
N LEU A 426 0.38 -13.12 -6.38
CA LEU A 426 -0.53 -13.60 -7.42
C LEU A 426 -0.17 -13.00 -8.78
N ALA A 427 0.18 -11.72 -8.86
CA ALA A 427 0.61 -11.06 -10.10
C ALA A 427 1.82 -11.76 -10.75
N LYS A 428 2.78 -12.24 -9.95
CA LYS A 428 3.95 -12.97 -10.44
C LYS A 428 3.64 -14.42 -10.84
N LEU A 429 2.73 -15.07 -10.12
CA LEU A 429 2.40 -16.49 -10.33
C LEU A 429 1.38 -16.71 -11.45
N SER A 430 0.32 -15.89 -11.47
CA SER A 430 -0.78 -15.97 -12.44
C SER A 430 -1.39 -14.58 -12.68
N PRO A 431 -0.78 -13.80 -13.58
CA PRO A 431 -1.23 -12.43 -13.83
C PRO A 431 -2.63 -12.35 -14.43
N SER A 432 -3.07 -13.34 -15.22
CA SER A 432 -4.45 -13.43 -15.70
C SER A 432 -5.48 -13.61 -14.57
N SER A 433 -5.14 -14.39 -13.54
CA SER A 433 -6.00 -14.54 -12.35
C SER A 433 -6.12 -13.24 -11.57
N LEU A 434 -5.05 -12.44 -11.48
CA LEU A 434 -5.11 -11.11 -10.88
C LEU A 434 -6.02 -10.17 -11.69
N LEU A 435 -5.86 -10.13 -13.02
CA LEU A 435 -6.68 -9.28 -13.89
C LEU A 435 -8.16 -9.69 -13.86
N ALA A 436 -8.46 -10.99 -13.72
CA ALA A 436 -9.83 -11.45 -13.51
C ALA A 436 -10.44 -10.91 -12.20
N ILE A 437 -9.65 -10.75 -11.13
CA ILE A 437 -10.09 -10.09 -9.90
C ILE A 437 -10.44 -8.64 -10.17
N VAL A 438 -9.59 -7.92 -10.91
CA VAL A 438 -9.84 -6.52 -11.28
C VAL A 438 -11.13 -6.39 -12.11
N ALA A 439 -11.32 -7.25 -13.11
CA ALA A 439 -12.51 -7.25 -13.97
C ALA A 439 -13.81 -7.57 -13.20
N SER A 440 -13.73 -8.32 -12.10
CA SER A 440 -14.91 -8.72 -11.32
C SER A 440 -15.63 -7.56 -10.60
N ASN A 441 -14.97 -6.41 -10.43
CA ASN A 441 -15.44 -5.26 -9.63
C ASN A 441 -15.76 -5.58 -8.14
N GLN A 442 -15.55 -6.80 -7.65
CA GLN A 442 -15.83 -7.16 -6.25
C GLN A 442 -14.94 -6.39 -5.27
N TRP A 443 -13.77 -5.94 -5.73
CA TRP A 443 -12.82 -5.15 -4.96
C TRP A 443 -13.31 -3.73 -4.63
N GLN A 444 -14.40 -3.24 -5.24
CA GLN A 444 -14.92 -1.90 -4.98
C GLN A 444 -15.36 -1.68 -3.53
N ARG A 445 -15.64 -2.75 -2.79
CA ARG A 445 -15.97 -2.70 -1.36
C ARG A 445 -14.76 -2.87 -0.44
N TRP A 446 -13.57 -3.12 -0.98
CA TRP A 446 -12.40 -3.36 -0.12
C TRP A 446 -11.89 -2.07 0.53
N MET A 447 -11.10 -2.20 1.59
CA MET A 447 -10.34 -1.08 2.15
C MET A 447 -9.53 -0.35 1.08
N VAL A 448 -9.34 0.96 1.26
CA VAL A 448 -8.62 1.85 0.33
C VAL A 448 -7.21 1.34 0.02
N GLU A 449 -6.50 0.85 1.04
CA GLU A 449 -5.16 0.29 0.93
C GLU A 449 -5.14 -0.98 0.08
N GLY A 450 -6.18 -1.82 0.22
CA GLY A 450 -6.37 -3.04 -0.56
C GLY A 450 -6.60 -2.74 -2.03
N LYS A 451 -7.50 -1.79 -2.33
CA LYS A 451 -7.77 -1.32 -3.69
C LYS A 451 -6.52 -0.75 -4.36
N ALA A 452 -5.79 0.11 -3.64
CA ALA A 452 -4.56 0.72 -4.14
C ALA A 452 -3.47 -0.34 -4.39
N ALA A 453 -3.30 -1.31 -3.49
CA ALA A 453 -2.33 -2.39 -3.65
C ALA A 453 -2.71 -3.36 -4.78
N LEU A 454 -3.99 -3.67 -4.96
CA LEU A 454 -4.50 -4.44 -6.10
C LEU A 454 -4.19 -3.72 -7.41
N CYS A 455 -4.50 -2.41 -7.47
CA CYS A 455 -4.17 -1.56 -8.61
C CYS A 455 -2.67 -1.63 -8.89
N GLU A 456 -1.79 -1.38 -7.91
CA GLU A 456 -0.34 -1.45 -8.05
C GLU A 456 0.16 -2.81 -8.57
N ALA A 457 -0.43 -3.91 -8.14
CA ALA A 457 -0.07 -5.24 -8.60
C ALA A 457 -0.34 -5.47 -10.09
N THR A 458 -1.26 -4.71 -10.71
CA THR A 458 -1.50 -4.80 -12.17
C THR A 458 -0.28 -4.42 -12.99
N SER A 459 0.58 -3.51 -12.49
CA SER A 459 1.84 -3.16 -13.17
C SER A 459 2.77 -4.37 -13.34
N VAL A 460 2.82 -5.24 -12.33
CA VAL A 460 3.58 -6.49 -12.37
C VAL A 460 2.95 -7.45 -13.38
N ALA A 461 1.62 -7.50 -13.45
CA ALA A 461 0.92 -8.32 -14.42
C ALA A 461 1.18 -7.87 -15.87
N PHE A 462 1.05 -6.58 -16.17
CA PHE A 462 1.32 -6.03 -17.50
C PHE A 462 2.79 -6.23 -17.93
N ALA A 463 3.74 -6.11 -16.99
CA ALA A 463 5.15 -6.36 -17.27
C ALA A 463 5.46 -7.81 -17.71
N THR A 464 4.55 -8.77 -17.51
CA THR A 464 4.72 -10.15 -17.98
C THR A 464 4.37 -10.36 -19.46
N GLY A 465 3.92 -9.30 -20.16
CA GLY A 465 3.63 -9.34 -21.60
C GLY A 465 2.23 -9.83 -21.96
N ILE A 466 1.25 -9.62 -21.07
CA ILE A 466 -0.16 -9.83 -21.39
C ILE A 466 -0.63 -8.72 -22.35
N ASP A 467 -1.14 -9.11 -23.52
CA ASP A 467 -1.60 -8.20 -24.59
C ASP A 467 -3.04 -7.70 -24.36
N ASP A 468 -3.37 -7.40 -23.10
CA ASP A 468 -4.66 -6.86 -22.72
C ASP A 468 -4.62 -5.33 -22.71
N ASN A 469 -5.73 -4.68 -23.06
CA ASN A 469 -5.87 -3.23 -23.02
C ASN A 469 -5.83 -2.73 -21.56
N PRO A 470 -4.76 -2.04 -21.09
CA PRO A 470 -4.63 -1.65 -19.70
C PRO A 470 -5.76 -0.74 -19.21
N ASN A 471 -6.42 -0.03 -20.13
CA ASN A 471 -7.51 0.90 -19.85
C ASN A 471 -8.73 0.21 -19.24
N GLU A 472 -9.07 -0.98 -19.72
CA GLU A 472 -10.24 -1.73 -19.24
C GLU A 472 -10.12 -2.03 -17.75
N TYR A 473 -8.89 -2.20 -17.26
CA TYR A 473 -8.59 -2.50 -15.86
C TYR A 473 -8.32 -1.26 -15.01
N LEU A 474 -7.71 -0.22 -15.57
CA LEU A 474 -7.26 0.95 -14.81
C LEU A 474 -8.31 2.05 -14.67
N ILE A 475 -9.20 2.23 -15.65
CA ILE A 475 -10.25 3.27 -15.61
C ILE A 475 -11.14 3.15 -14.35
N PRO A 476 -11.62 1.96 -13.95
CA PRO A 476 -12.43 1.85 -12.72
C PRO A 476 -11.72 2.38 -11.47
N PHE A 477 -10.41 2.17 -11.32
CA PHE A 477 -9.63 2.71 -10.20
C PHE A 477 -9.46 4.23 -10.28
N MET A 478 -9.36 4.80 -11.49
CA MET A 478 -9.32 6.26 -11.70
C MET A 478 -10.62 6.94 -11.27
N GLN A 479 -11.71 6.18 -11.19
CA GLN A 479 -13.02 6.66 -10.77
C GLN A 479 -13.33 6.43 -9.29
N ASP A 480 -12.40 5.83 -8.52
CA ASP A 480 -12.58 5.60 -7.09
C ASP A 480 -12.55 6.95 -6.31
N ALA A 481 -13.29 7.06 -5.22
CA ALA A 481 -13.37 8.30 -4.47
C ALA A 481 -12.15 8.56 -3.59
N ALA A 482 -11.39 7.52 -3.22
CA ALA A 482 -10.15 7.69 -2.47
C ALA A 482 -9.02 8.13 -3.40
N PHE A 483 -8.39 9.25 -3.06
CA PHE A 483 -7.25 9.79 -3.83
C PHE A 483 -6.10 8.78 -3.95
N GLN A 484 -5.84 7.96 -2.92
CA GLN A 484 -4.80 6.94 -2.94
C GLN A 484 -4.99 5.90 -4.06
N VAL A 485 -6.24 5.50 -4.34
CA VAL A 485 -6.56 4.52 -5.38
C VAL A 485 -6.40 5.16 -6.75
N ARG A 486 -6.98 6.35 -6.96
CA ARG A 486 -6.83 7.11 -8.22
C ARG A 486 -5.37 7.38 -8.54
N ARG A 487 -4.59 7.84 -7.55
CA ARG A 487 -3.14 8.04 -7.65
C ARG A 487 -2.42 6.81 -8.19
N SER A 488 -2.73 5.64 -7.65
CA SER A 488 -2.10 4.37 -8.06
C SER A 488 -2.41 4.06 -9.53
N ALA A 489 -3.67 4.26 -9.94
CA ALA A 489 -4.09 4.08 -11.32
C ALA A 489 -3.39 5.06 -12.28
N TYR A 490 -3.36 6.35 -11.94
CA TYR A 490 -2.68 7.39 -12.73
C TYR A 490 -1.19 7.08 -12.89
N ARG A 491 -0.54 6.64 -11.81
CA ARG A 491 0.86 6.25 -11.82
C ARG A 491 1.10 5.09 -12.77
N ILE A 492 0.33 4.01 -12.66
CA ILE A 492 0.53 2.82 -13.49
C ILE A 492 0.27 3.14 -14.95
N LEU A 493 -0.81 3.84 -15.25
CA LEU A 493 -1.12 4.23 -16.63
C LEU A 493 -0.04 5.15 -17.20
N SER A 494 0.54 6.05 -16.40
CA SER A 494 1.69 6.86 -16.84
C SER A 494 2.90 6.01 -17.26
N HIS A 495 3.16 4.89 -16.58
CA HIS A 495 4.27 4.01 -16.93
C HIS A 495 3.97 3.10 -18.12
N VAL A 496 2.75 2.56 -18.19
CA VAL A 496 2.35 1.60 -19.22
C VAL A 496 1.97 2.30 -20.53
N ASP A 497 1.17 3.38 -20.46
CA ASP A 497 0.74 4.17 -21.61
C ASP A 497 0.49 5.65 -21.24
N CYS A 498 1.58 6.43 -21.17
CA CYS A 498 1.50 7.87 -20.88
C CYS A 498 0.74 8.69 -21.93
N LYS A 499 0.60 8.21 -23.18
CA LYS A 499 -0.16 8.88 -24.24
C LYS A 499 -1.64 8.77 -23.98
N GLN A 500 -2.07 7.61 -23.52
CA GLN A 500 -3.45 7.41 -23.13
C GLN A 500 -3.83 8.21 -21.90
N LEU A 501 -2.97 8.25 -20.87
CA LEU A 501 -3.20 9.13 -19.70
C LEU A 501 -3.37 10.60 -20.13
N PHE A 502 -2.51 11.09 -21.04
CA PHE A 502 -2.62 12.45 -21.58
C PHE A 502 -3.93 12.66 -22.36
N SER A 503 -4.34 11.69 -23.17
CA SER A 503 -5.59 11.73 -23.93
C SER A 503 -6.82 11.78 -23.02
N ILE A 504 -6.81 11.02 -21.91
CA ILE A 504 -7.85 11.08 -20.88
C ILE A 504 -7.88 12.45 -20.20
N CYS A 505 -6.71 13.02 -19.86
CA CYS A 505 -6.64 14.39 -19.32
C CYS A 505 -7.30 15.39 -20.28
N GLN A 506 -6.99 15.31 -21.58
CA GLN A 506 -7.60 16.16 -22.60
C GLN A 506 -9.11 15.96 -22.70
N LEU A 507 -9.57 14.71 -22.74
CA LEU A 507 -10.98 14.37 -22.83
C LEU A 507 -11.78 14.90 -21.64
N TRP A 508 -11.21 14.85 -20.44
CA TRP A 508 -11.87 15.27 -19.20
C TRP A 508 -11.70 16.76 -18.90
N THR A 509 -10.89 17.48 -19.68
CA THR A 509 -10.75 18.93 -19.57
C THR A 509 -11.86 19.63 -20.33
N ASN A 510 -12.51 20.63 -19.71
CA ASN A 510 -13.60 21.42 -20.31
C ASN A 510 -14.85 20.60 -20.67
N THR A 511 -15.10 19.47 -20.00
CA THR A 511 -16.34 18.70 -20.17
C THR A 511 -17.56 19.40 -19.57
N GLY A 512 -17.35 20.35 -18.66
CA GLY A 512 -18.40 20.93 -17.83
C GLY A 512 -18.76 20.07 -16.61
N ASP A 513 -18.24 18.84 -16.54
CA ASP A 513 -18.34 17.97 -15.36
C ASP A 513 -17.18 18.30 -14.41
N ILE A 514 -17.52 18.95 -13.30
CA ILE A 514 -16.55 19.41 -12.29
C ILE A 514 -15.74 18.25 -11.73
N GLU A 515 -16.33 17.06 -11.57
CA GLU A 515 -15.62 15.92 -11.01
C GLU A 515 -14.58 15.40 -12.00
N LEU A 516 -14.93 15.24 -13.27
CA LEU A 516 -13.99 14.82 -14.31
C LEU A 516 -12.87 15.84 -14.49
N GLU A 517 -13.19 17.13 -14.50
CA GLU A 517 -12.21 18.22 -14.58
C GLU A 517 -11.26 18.23 -13.37
N ARG A 518 -11.79 17.94 -12.18
CA ARG A 518 -10.97 17.80 -10.96
C ARG A 518 -10.04 16.60 -11.03
N ARG A 519 -10.52 15.45 -11.51
CA ARG A 519 -9.69 14.26 -11.74
C ARG A 519 -8.61 14.52 -12.79
N ALA A 520 -8.94 15.24 -13.87
CA ALA A 520 -7.97 15.67 -14.89
C ALA A 520 -6.87 16.55 -14.29
N ALA A 521 -7.23 17.50 -13.42
CA ALA A 521 -6.27 18.32 -12.71
C ALA A 521 -5.31 17.50 -11.82
N GLU A 522 -5.80 16.45 -11.15
CA GLU A 522 -4.96 15.51 -10.38
C GLU A 522 -4.06 14.64 -11.27
N MET A 523 -4.61 14.10 -12.37
CA MET A 523 -3.91 13.20 -13.29
C MET A 523 -2.68 13.83 -13.91
N VAL A 524 -2.77 15.11 -14.24
CA VAL A 524 -1.69 15.89 -14.86
C VAL A 524 -0.38 15.78 -14.07
N GLU A 525 -0.46 15.64 -12.74
CA GLU A 525 0.71 15.44 -11.89
C GLU A 525 1.57 14.28 -12.42
N TRP A 526 0.94 13.20 -12.88
CA TRP A 526 1.56 11.92 -13.23
C TRP A 526 2.12 11.86 -14.65
N LEU A 527 1.85 12.85 -15.49
CA LEU A 527 2.40 12.90 -16.84
C LEU A 527 3.93 13.02 -16.80
N PRO A 528 4.70 12.23 -17.57
CA PRO A 528 6.16 12.32 -17.60
C PRO A 528 6.65 13.69 -18.11
N ARG A 529 7.56 14.34 -17.38
CA ARG A 529 8.03 15.71 -17.69
C ARG A 529 8.89 15.78 -18.95
N ASN A 530 9.64 14.73 -19.25
CA ASN A 530 10.44 14.59 -20.46
C ASN A 530 9.59 14.52 -21.74
N VAL A 531 8.36 14.00 -21.65
CA VAL A 531 7.42 13.89 -22.78
C VAL A 531 6.47 15.10 -22.83
N TYR A 532 5.96 15.53 -21.68
CA TYR A 532 4.98 16.62 -21.59
C TYR A 532 5.58 17.77 -20.77
N PRO A 533 6.17 18.81 -21.36
CA PRO A 533 6.73 19.93 -20.59
C PRO A 533 5.65 20.70 -19.83
N ASP A 534 6.03 21.43 -18.78
CA ASP A 534 5.06 22.19 -17.97
C ASP A 534 4.27 23.21 -18.78
N ASP A 535 4.88 23.83 -19.81
CA ASP A 535 4.18 24.77 -20.69
C ASP A 535 3.03 24.11 -21.46
N LEU A 536 3.17 22.84 -21.84
CA LEU A 536 2.11 22.08 -22.48
C LEU A 536 0.99 21.76 -21.49
N VAL A 537 1.37 21.36 -20.28
CA VAL A 537 0.43 21.08 -19.19
C VAL A 537 -0.36 22.33 -18.77
N CYS A 538 0.29 23.49 -18.69
CA CYS A 538 -0.37 24.75 -18.33
C CYS A 538 -1.49 25.13 -19.31
N LYS A 539 -1.46 24.64 -20.56
CA LYS A 539 -2.52 24.89 -21.56
C LYS A 539 -3.86 24.25 -21.20
N PHE A 540 -3.91 23.31 -20.25
CA PHE A 540 -5.18 22.80 -19.73
C PHE A 540 -5.98 23.85 -18.94
N GLY A 541 -5.35 24.95 -18.50
CA GLY A 541 -6.06 26.09 -17.90
C GLY A 541 -6.52 25.88 -16.45
N PHE A 542 -6.16 24.78 -15.79
CA PHE A 542 -6.62 24.45 -14.42
C PHE A 542 -6.27 25.49 -13.36
N GLN A 543 -5.13 26.18 -13.48
CA GLN A 543 -4.70 27.21 -12.53
C GLN A 543 -5.67 28.41 -12.48
N GLY A 544 -6.24 28.78 -13.63
CA GLY A 544 -7.21 29.85 -13.79
C GLY A 544 -8.65 29.37 -13.88
N HIS A 545 -8.90 28.09 -13.57
CA HIS A 545 -10.22 27.48 -13.75
C HIS A 545 -11.29 28.22 -12.93
N ARG A 546 -12.53 28.29 -13.42
CA ARG A 546 -13.63 28.99 -12.71
C ARG A 546 -13.97 28.33 -11.37
N GLU A 547 -13.91 27.01 -11.33
CA GLU A 547 -14.31 26.21 -10.17
C GLU A 547 -13.18 26.09 -9.13
N PRO A 548 -13.38 26.55 -7.88
CA PRO A 548 -12.39 26.41 -6.81
C PRO A 548 -11.88 24.98 -6.58
N ALA A 549 -12.76 23.97 -6.63
CA ALA A 549 -12.37 22.58 -6.39
C ALA A 549 -11.33 22.06 -7.42
N VAL A 550 -11.44 22.50 -8.67
CA VAL A 550 -10.49 22.17 -9.75
C VAL A 550 -9.17 22.89 -9.54
N ARG A 551 -9.19 24.18 -9.14
CA ARG A 551 -7.97 24.93 -8.80
C ARG A 551 -7.25 24.33 -7.59
N GLU A 552 -7.99 23.87 -6.59
CA GLU A 552 -7.45 23.21 -5.40
C GLU A 552 -6.81 21.87 -5.74
N ALA A 553 -7.45 21.06 -6.59
CA ALA A 553 -6.86 19.81 -7.08
C ALA A 553 -5.57 20.05 -7.89
N PHE A 554 -5.51 21.13 -8.67
CA PHE A 554 -4.31 21.53 -9.40
C PHE A 554 -3.24 22.19 -8.51
N HIS A 555 -3.55 22.54 -7.27
CA HIS A 555 -2.63 23.26 -6.41
C HIS A 555 -1.36 22.44 -6.12
N ASN A 556 -0.20 23.07 -6.36
CA ASN A 556 1.13 22.46 -6.28
C ASN A 556 1.38 21.24 -7.19
N VAL A 557 0.49 20.92 -8.14
CA VAL A 557 0.66 19.79 -9.07
C VAL A 557 1.96 19.89 -9.86
N LEU A 558 2.24 21.06 -10.45
CA LEU A 558 3.49 21.29 -11.20
C LEU A 558 4.74 21.14 -10.33
N ILE A 559 4.67 21.53 -9.05
CA ILE A 559 5.79 21.41 -8.12
C ILE A 559 6.02 19.93 -7.78
N ARG A 560 4.96 19.19 -7.41
CA ARG A 560 5.06 17.75 -7.09
C ARG A 560 5.55 16.94 -8.29
N ARG A 561 5.10 17.30 -9.49
CA ARG A 561 5.56 16.72 -10.75
C ARG A 561 7.06 16.92 -10.99
N ARG A 562 7.58 18.13 -10.76
CA ARG A 562 9.03 18.41 -10.83
C ARG A 562 9.80 17.65 -9.75
N GLN A 563 9.30 17.65 -8.51
CA GLN A 563 9.91 16.95 -7.39
C GLN A 563 10.05 15.46 -7.65
N ARG A 564 9.05 14.81 -8.24
CA ARG A 564 9.17 13.40 -8.67
C ARG A 564 10.28 13.20 -9.70
N ALA A 565 10.31 14.03 -10.75
CA ALA A 565 11.36 13.93 -11.75
C ALA A 565 12.76 14.13 -11.13
N TRP A 566 12.91 15.07 -10.20
CA TRP A 566 14.16 15.27 -9.46
C TRP A 566 14.50 14.09 -8.54
N ALA A 567 13.50 13.49 -7.89
CA ALA A 567 13.69 12.31 -7.04
C ALA A 567 14.20 11.12 -7.88
N ASP A 568 13.61 10.90 -9.06
CA ASP A 568 14.07 9.87 -9.99
C ASP A 568 15.51 10.13 -10.46
N GLU A 569 15.83 11.36 -10.88
CA GLU A 569 17.20 11.76 -11.25
C GLU A 569 18.21 11.57 -10.10
N CYS A 570 17.81 11.90 -8.87
CA CYS A 570 18.64 11.72 -7.68
C CYS A 570 18.87 10.24 -7.34
N LEU A 571 17.84 9.40 -7.48
CA LEU A 571 17.95 7.95 -7.27
C LEU A 571 18.90 7.31 -8.27
N GLU A 572 18.81 7.67 -9.56
CA GLU A 572 19.73 7.16 -10.58
C GLU A 572 21.17 7.57 -10.28
N GLN A 573 21.40 8.85 -9.97
CA GLN A 573 22.73 9.35 -9.60
C GLN A 573 23.27 8.66 -8.33
N LEU A 574 22.40 8.39 -7.35
CA LEU A 574 22.78 7.71 -6.12
C LEU A 574 23.16 6.26 -6.41
N PHE A 575 22.34 5.52 -7.14
CA PHE A 575 22.62 4.13 -7.48
C PHE A 575 23.89 4.00 -8.34
N GLU A 576 24.10 4.90 -9.30
CA GLU A 576 25.33 4.94 -10.07
C GLU A 576 26.55 5.20 -9.19
N SER A 577 26.45 6.19 -8.29
CA SER A 577 27.50 6.48 -7.31
C SER A 577 27.80 5.27 -6.43
N CYS A 578 26.77 4.55 -5.96
CA CYS A 578 26.91 3.36 -5.12
C CYS A 578 27.50 2.15 -5.85
N ARG A 579 27.28 2.01 -7.16
CA ARG A 579 27.91 0.97 -7.99
C ARG A 579 29.38 1.27 -8.28
N SER A 580 29.75 2.55 -8.34
CA SER A 580 31.12 2.95 -8.58
C SER A 580 32.02 2.67 -7.35
N GLN A 581 33.24 2.17 -7.57
CA GLN A 581 34.22 1.99 -6.48
C GLN A 581 34.78 3.32 -5.92
N LYS A 582 34.43 4.45 -6.56
CA LYS A 582 34.86 5.81 -6.21
C LYS A 582 33.67 6.68 -5.81
N SER A 583 32.70 6.13 -5.06
CA SER A 583 31.57 6.92 -4.58
C SER A 583 32.07 8.13 -3.81
N GLU A 584 31.76 9.34 -4.29
CA GLU A 584 32.01 10.56 -3.54
C GLU A 584 30.99 10.63 -2.39
N MET A 585 31.45 10.42 -1.15
CA MET A 585 30.58 10.34 0.02
C MET A 585 29.68 11.57 0.17
N ALA A 586 30.26 12.75 -0.02
CA ALA A 586 29.54 14.01 0.06
C ALA A 586 28.37 14.05 -0.93
N GLU A 587 28.58 13.55 -2.15
CA GLU A 587 27.53 13.47 -3.17
C GLU A 587 26.40 12.52 -2.76
N CYS A 588 26.74 11.32 -2.26
CA CYS A 588 25.73 10.39 -1.74
C CYS A 588 24.89 11.02 -0.62
N PHE A 589 25.51 11.76 0.29
CA PHE A 589 24.79 12.49 1.36
C PHE A 589 23.87 13.58 0.80
N ARG A 590 24.35 14.39 -0.14
CA ARG A 590 23.53 15.44 -0.81
C ARG A 590 22.29 14.84 -1.48
N LEU A 591 22.47 13.72 -2.19
CA LEU A 591 21.39 13.00 -2.87
C LEU A 591 20.39 12.40 -1.87
N VAL A 592 20.88 11.73 -0.83
CA VAL A 592 20.01 11.13 0.21
C VAL A 592 19.23 12.18 0.98
N ARG A 593 19.87 13.30 1.36
CA ARG A 593 19.21 14.44 2.01
C ARG A 593 18.11 15.02 1.14
N THR A 594 18.36 15.11 -0.17
CA THR A 594 17.36 15.56 -1.14
C THR A 594 16.18 14.58 -1.19
N LEU A 595 16.47 13.29 -1.36
CA LEU A 595 15.44 12.24 -1.39
C LEU A 595 14.61 12.18 -0.11
N ALA A 596 15.21 12.39 1.07
CA ALA A 596 14.49 12.45 2.34
C ALA A 596 13.38 13.53 2.37
N ARG A 597 13.44 14.54 1.50
CA ARG A 597 12.46 15.63 1.40
C ARG A 597 11.45 15.44 0.28
N ILE A 598 11.86 14.90 -0.86
CA ILE A 598 11.05 14.82 -2.09
C ILE A 598 10.70 13.40 -2.54
N GLY A 599 11.31 12.39 -1.94
CA GLY A 599 11.06 10.98 -2.23
C GLY A 599 9.69 10.52 -1.75
N ASP A 600 9.25 9.40 -2.29
CA ASP A 600 7.93 8.81 -2.04
C ASP A 600 8.00 7.28 -1.87
N ASP A 601 6.84 6.61 -1.90
CA ASP A 601 6.74 5.14 -1.86
C ASP A 601 7.47 4.43 -3.01
N VAL A 602 7.61 5.06 -4.18
CA VAL A 602 8.42 4.51 -5.29
C VAL A 602 9.89 4.55 -4.91
N SER A 603 10.35 5.67 -4.38
CA SER A 603 11.75 5.84 -3.94
C SER A 603 12.14 4.77 -2.92
N ILE A 604 11.27 4.50 -1.94
CA ILE A 604 11.45 3.44 -0.94
C ILE A 604 11.53 2.06 -1.60
N ARG A 605 10.59 1.73 -2.49
CA ARG A 605 10.58 0.43 -3.19
C ARG A 605 11.85 0.22 -4.02
N ARG A 606 12.30 1.25 -4.74
CA ARG A 606 13.52 1.22 -5.57
C ARG A 606 14.78 1.04 -4.72
N ILE A 607 14.90 1.74 -3.60
CA ILE A 607 16.03 1.55 -2.66
C ILE A 607 16.03 0.12 -2.10
N LYS A 608 14.87 -0.38 -1.64
CA LYS A 608 14.74 -1.76 -1.12
C LYS A 608 15.09 -2.80 -2.19
N GLN A 609 14.67 -2.58 -3.44
CA GLN A 609 15.03 -3.45 -4.57
C GLN A 609 16.54 -3.40 -4.89
N PHE A 610 17.15 -2.20 -4.88
CA PHE A 610 18.59 -2.04 -5.08
C PHE A 610 19.38 -2.79 -4.01
N VAL A 611 19.08 -2.58 -2.72
CA VAL A 611 19.75 -3.27 -1.60
C VAL A 611 19.51 -4.79 -1.62
N GLY A 612 18.37 -5.25 -2.16
CA GLY A 612 18.09 -6.68 -2.28
C GLY A 612 18.73 -7.37 -3.49
N SER A 613 19.15 -6.61 -4.50
CA SER A 613 19.77 -7.14 -5.74
C SER A 613 21.28 -6.95 -5.79
N GLU A 614 21.77 -5.87 -5.20
CA GLU A 614 23.18 -5.52 -5.10
C GLU A 614 23.67 -5.72 -3.66
N LEU A 615 24.97 -5.97 -3.48
CA LEU A 615 25.62 -6.05 -2.17
C LEU A 615 26.54 -4.81 -1.96
N PRO A 616 25.98 -3.62 -1.72
CA PRO A 616 26.81 -2.43 -1.52
C PRO A 616 27.58 -2.49 -0.19
N PRO A 617 28.69 -1.75 -0.07
CA PRO A 617 29.43 -1.55 1.17
C PRO A 617 28.54 -1.23 2.39
N ILE A 618 28.98 -1.66 3.58
CA ILE A 618 28.26 -1.45 4.86
C ILE A 618 27.78 -0.01 5.03
N TRP A 619 28.68 0.97 4.90
CA TRP A 619 28.33 2.39 5.09
C TRP A 619 27.23 2.85 4.11
N ILE A 620 27.21 2.35 2.87
CA ILE A 620 26.16 2.63 1.88
C ILE A 620 24.84 1.98 2.32
N ARG A 621 24.86 0.73 2.82
CA ARG A 621 23.65 0.08 3.34
C ARG A 621 23.06 0.87 4.51
N THR A 622 23.92 1.33 5.43
CA THR A 622 23.51 2.17 6.57
C THR A 622 22.91 3.49 6.08
N LEU A 623 23.55 4.15 5.12
CA LEU A 623 23.06 5.38 4.50
C LEU A 623 21.69 5.18 3.82
N LEU A 624 21.53 4.13 3.02
CA LEU A 624 20.27 3.80 2.33
C LEU A 624 19.15 3.40 3.30
N LYS A 625 19.47 2.71 4.40
CA LYS A 625 18.54 2.39 5.48
C LYS A 625 18.07 3.67 6.18
N ARG A 626 18.97 4.62 6.44
CA ARG A 626 18.63 5.96 6.96
C ARG A 626 17.74 6.71 5.98
N ALA A 627 18.12 6.77 4.71
CA ALA A 627 17.33 7.40 3.64
C ALA A 627 15.91 6.87 3.62
N THR A 628 15.76 5.53 3.62
CA THR A 628 14.46 4.86 3.62
C THR A 628 13.59 5.29 4.80
N LYS A 629 14.13 5.31 6.03
CA LYS A 629 13.39 5.75 7.22
C LYS A 629 12.96 7.22 7.14
N GLN A 630 13.83 8.09 6.62
CA GLN A 630 13.52 9.52 6.48
C GLN A 630 12.43 9.74 5.43
N ILE A 631 12.51 9.05 4.29
CA ILE A 631 11.47 9.08 3.25
C ILE A 631 10.16 8.53 3.80
N GLU A 632 10.17 7.40 4.53
CA GLU A 632 8.96 6.83 5.16
C GLU A 632 8.29 7.83 6.12
N LYS A 633 9.08 8.55 6.93
CA LYS A 633 8.58 9.59 7.84
C LYS A 633 7.96 10.76 7.09
N GLN A 634 8.65 11.29 6.08
CA GLN A 634 8.16 12.40 5.25
C GLN A 634 6.90 11.97 4.47
N TRP A 635 6.89 10.75 3.95
CA TRP A 635 5.81 10.23 3.14
C TRP A 635 4.56 10.06 3.96
N LYS A 636 4.67 9.56 5.20
CA LYS A 636 3.55 9.51 6.15
C LYS A 636 2.95 10.90 6.39
N GLN A 637 3.77 11.92 6.61
CA GLN A 637 3.29 13.30 6.76
C GLN A 637 2.60 13.84 5.49
N THR A 638 3.02 13.35 4.33
CA THR A 638 2.40 13.69 3.04
C THR A 638 1.06 12.99 2.87
N THR A 639 0.96 11.71 3.22
CA THR A 639 -0.27 10.92 3.13
C THR A 639 -1.33 11.38 4.13
N ASP A 640 -0.92 11.82 5.32
CA ASP A 640 -1.83 12.38 6.34
C ASP A 640 -2.53 13.67 5.86
N LYS A 641 -1.96 14.35 4.85
CA LYS A 641 -2.52 15.56 4.23
C LYS A 641 -3.30 15.28 2.94
N TRP A 642 -3.47 14.02 2.56
CA TRP A 642 -4.22 13.70 1.36
C TRP A 642 -5.68 14.12 1.47
N PRO A 643 -6.32 14.48 0.34
CA PRO A 643 -7.73 14.82 0.35
C PRO A 643 -8.53 13.67 0.96
N SER A 644 -9.48 14.01 1.84
CA SER A 644 -10.47 13.05 2.30
C SER A 644 -11.13 12.40 1.07
N PRO A 645 -11.49 11.10 1.13
CA PRO A 645 -12.23 10.46 0.06
C PRO A 645 -13.42 11.34 -0.34
N TRP A 646 -13.59 11.52 -1.65
CA TRP A 646 -14.80 12.17 -2.13
C TRP A 646 -15.99 11.36 -1.62
N SER A 647 -17.10 12.02 -1.32
CA SER A 647 -18.28 11.24 -1.02
C SER A 647 -18.57 10.41 -2.27
N HIS A 648 -18.58 9.08 -2.14
CA HIS A 648 -19.10 8.19 -3.18
C HIS A 648 -20.62 8.42 -3.20
N GLU A 649 -21.06 9.55 -3.73
CA GLU A 649 -22.48 9.80 -3.96
C GLU A 649 -22.85 9.03 -5.23
N VAL A 650 -22.86 7.70 -5.11
CA VAL A 650 -23.37 6.81 -6.15
C VAL A 650 -24.84 6.64 -5.87
N GLY A 651 -25.67 7.16 -6.77
CA GLY A 651 -27.12 7.26 -6.61
C GLY A 651 -27.68 8.49 -7.30
N ASP A 652 -28.99 8.71 -7.16
CA ASP A 652 -29.60 9.96 -7.63
C ASP A 652 -29.19 11.09 -6.68
N ILE A 653 -28.49 12.08 -7.23
CA ILE A 653 -28.11 13.31 -6.52
C ILE A 653 -29.12 14.39 -6.90
N GLU A 654 -29.72 15.03 -5.92
CA GLU A 654 -30.60 16.18 -6.13
C GLU A 654 -30.14 17.38 -5.30
N GLU A 655 -30.26 18.57 -5.88
CA GLU A 655 -30.08 19.82 -5.16
C GLU A 655 -31.43 20.37 -4.73
N VAL A 656 -31.58 20.64 -3.44
CA VAL A 656 -32.79 21.18 -2.83
C VAL A 656 -32.45 22.27 -1.83
N ASP A 657 -33.34 23.25 -1.69
CA ASP A 657 -33.31 24.16 -0.55
C ASP A 657 -34.09 23.52 0.60
N GLY A 658 -33.46 23.45 1.78
CA GLY A 658 -34.04 22.81 2.95
C GLY A 658 -33.74 23.55 4.24
N LYS A 659 -34.42 23.13 5.31
CA LYS A 659 -34.25 23.66 6.66
C LYS A 659 -33.93 22.54 7.63
N PHE A 660 -32.90 22.73 8.44
CA PHE A 660 -32.65 21.89 9.60
C PHE A 660 -33.38 22.50 10.80
N LEU A 661 -34.19 21.68 11.46
CA LEU A 661 -34.83 21.96 12.73
C LEU A 661 -34.01 21.32 13.84
N LEU A 662 -33.47 22.15 14.72
CA LEU A 662 -32.66 21.74 15.88
C LEU A 662 -33.54 21.41 17.09
N SER A 663 -32.97 20.79 18.13
CA SER A 663 -33.73 20.40 19.32
C SER A 663 -34.27 21.60 20.12
N ASP A 664 -33.61 22.75 20.01
CA ASP A 664 -34.01 24.03 20.62
C ASP A 664 -35.12 24.75 19.83
N GLY A 665 -35.59 24.17 18.73
CA GLY A 665 -36.62 24.73 17.85
C GLY A 665 -36.10 25.78 16.86
N SER A 666 -34.79 26.06 16.83
CA SER A 666 -34.21 26.96 15.84
C SER A 666 -34.17 26.30 14.44
N GLN A 667 -34.30 27.14 13.41
CA GLN A 667 -34.32 26.72 12.01
C GLN A 667 -33.13 27.31 11.26
N ILE A 668 -32.39 26.44 10.57
CA ILE A 668 -31.25 26.85 9.75
C ILE A 668 -31.54 26.48 8.30
N THR A 669 -31.60 27.49 7.43
CA THR A 669 -31.80 27.30 5.99
C THR A 669 -30.46 26.99 5.34
N ALA A 670 -30.42 25.94 4.53
CA ALA A 670 -29.22 25.53 3.82
C ALA A 670 -29.56 25.09 2.39
N LYS A 671 -28.59 25.26 1.49
CA LYS A 671 -28.61 24.58 0.20
C LYS A 671 -28.10 23.17 0.39
N ILE A 672 -28.83 22.18 -0.09
CA ILE A 672 -28.59 20.77 0.24
C ILE A 672 -28.45 19.96 -1.04
N SER A 673 -27.33 19.27 -1.18
CA SER A 673 -27.16 18.18 -2.13
C SER A 673 -27.50 16.87 -1.41
N LEU A 674 -28.62 16.26 -1.76
CA LEU A 674 -29.05 14.96 -1.25
C LEU A 674 -28.62 13.87 -2.21
N TRP A 675 -28.20 12.73 -1.68
CA TRP A 675 -27.91 11.53 -2.45
C TRP A 675 -28.67 10.34 -1.89
N ARG A 676 -29.13 9.46 -2.77
CA ARG A 676 -29.81 8.20 -2.41
C ARG A 676 -29.25 7.03 -3.21
N LYS A 677 -28.76 5.99 -2.52
CA LYS A 677 -28.31 4.75 -3.17
C LYS A 677 -29.51 3.83 -3.41
N HIS A 678 -29.72 3.40 -4.65
CA HIS A 678 -30.73 2.38 -4.98
C HIS A 678 -30.33 1.03 -4.35
N ARG A 679 -31.26 0.41 -3.61
CA ARG A 679 -30.96 -0.74 -2.75
C ARG A 679 -30.95 -2.05 -3.55
N PHE A 680 -30.00 -2.93 -3.21
CA PHE A 680 -30.05 -4.36 -3.56
C PHE A 680 -30.20 -5.29 -2.34
N ASP A 681 -30.06 -4.78 -1.11
CA ASP A 681 -30.12 -5.58 0.13
C ASP A 681 -31.01 -4.92 1.20
N GLN A 682 -31.74 -5.72 1.98
CA GLN A 682 -32.78 -5.30 2.94
C GLN A 682 -32.25 -4.97 4.34
N THR A 683 -30.96 -5.23 4.62
CA THR A 683 -30.38 -5.11 5.97
C THR A 683 -29.93 -3.70 6.36
N GLU A 684 -29.65 -2.82 5.39
CA GLU A 684 -29.29 -1.42 5.64
C GLU A 684 -30.56 -0.54 5.67
N LYS A 685 -31.02 -0.16 6.87
CA LYS A 685 -32.32 0.50 7.02
C LYS A 685 -32.43 1.86 6.32
N TYR A 686 -31.34 2.62 6.08
CA TYR A 686 -31.36 3.88 5.31
C TYR A 686 -30.00 4.17 4.61
N ALA A 687 -29.95 4.07 3.27
CA ALA A 687 -28.76 4.35 2.45
C ALA A 687 -28.91 5.68 1.66
N TRP A 688 -29.13 6.77 2.38
CA TRP A 688 -29.19 8.13 1.82
C TRP A 688 -28.55 9.13 2.78
N GLY A 689 -28.15 10.28 2.27
CA GLY A 689 -27.56 11.35 3.07
C GLY A 689 -27.45 12.62 2.27
N GLY A 690 -26.64 13.56 2.74
CA GLY A 690 -26.41 14.77 1.98
C GLY A 690 -25.32 15.67 2.53
N LEU A 691 -25.02 16.67 1.72
CA LEU A 691 -24.15 17.79 2.03
C LEU A 691 -25.01 19.05 2.04
N ALA A 692 -24.94 19.82 3.12
CA ALA A 692 -25.60 21.10 3.23
C ALA A 692 -24.61 22.23 3.42
N VAL A 693 -24.88 23.38 2.81
CA VAL A 693 -24.10 24.61 3.00
C VAL A 693 -24.98 25.63 3.72
N ASP A 694 -24.67 25.86 4.99
CA ASP A 694 -25.27 26.90 5.82
C ASP A 694 -24.54 28.23 5.61
N LEU A 695 -25.19 29.16 4.91
CA LEU A 695 -24.65 30.51 4.69
C LEU A 695 -24.75 31.42 5.93
N SER A 696 -25.52 31.04 6.94
CA SER A 696 -25.70 31.82 8.17
C SER A 696 -24.60 31.58 9.20
N GLY A 697 -23.82 30.50 9.06
CA GLY A 697 -22.73 30.14 9.97
C GLY A 697 -23.18 29.63 11.35
N ARG A 698 -24.48 29.47 11.57
CA ARG A 698 -25.07 29.15 12.88
C ARG A 698 -24.81 27.71 13.30
N PHE A 699 -24.62 26.79 12.34
CA PHE A 699 -24.25 25.40 12.65
C PHE A 699 -22.85 25.23 13.25
N GLY A 700 -21.94 26.20 13.05
CA GLY A 700 -20.55 26.09 13.50
C GLY A 700 -20.34 26.15 15.02
N PHE A 701 -21.39 26.41 15.79
CA PHE A 701 -21.34 26.68 17.23
C PHE A 701 -22.13 25.69 18.10
N LEU A 702 -22.78 24.68 17.51
CA LEU A 702 -23.58 23.69 18.25
C LEU A 702 -22.80 22.38 18.38
N HIS A 703 -22.42 22.03 19.62
CA HIS A 703 -21.63 20.82 19.90
C HIS A 703 -22.45 19.60 20.36
N ASP A 704 -23.76 19.71 20.61
CA ASP A 704 -24.50 18.64 21.30
C ASP A 704 -25.66 17.99 20.49
N ASP A 705 -26.10 18.57 19.37
CA ASP A 705 -27.22 18.03 18.57
C ASP A 705 -26.72 17.26 17.33
N HIS A 706 -26.49 15.96 17.49
CA HIS A 706 -26.13 15.09 16.37
C HIS A 706 -27.36 14.67 15.55
N ASN A 707 -28.55 14.61 16.13
CA ASN A 707 -29.79 14.24 15.41
C ASN A 707 -30.67 15.47 15.19
N VAL A 708 -30.94 15.79 13.93
CA VAL A 708 -31.72 16.97 13.54
C VAL A 708 -32.81 16.56 12.56
N THR A 709 -33.89 17.33 12.49
CA THR A 709 -34.96 17.09 11.52
C THR A 709 -34.72 17.93 10.28
N LEU A 710 -34.56 17.27 9.14
CA LEU A 710 -34.50 17.89 7.83
C LEU A 710 -35.93 18.10 7.30
N SER A 711 -36.26 19.34 6.97
CA SER A 711 -37.53 19.74 6.37
C SER A 711 -37.28 20.38 5.00
N ILE A 712 -37.89 19.82 3.96
CA ILE A 712 -37.82 20.32 2.59
C ILE A 712 -39.24 20.64 2.14
N GLU A 713 -39.42 21.80 1.51
CA GLU A 713 -40.74 22.26 1.11
C GLU A 713 -41.42 21.26 0.15
N GLY A 714 -42.64 20.85 0.49
CA GLY A 714 -43.42 19.87 -0.29
C GLY A 714 -43.02 18.41 -0.11
N ARG A 715 -42.16 18.09 0.88
CA ARG A 715 -41.71 16.73 1.19
C ARG A 715 -41.95 16.36 2.65
N GLU A 716 -41.94 15.07 2.95
CA GLU A 716 -41.99 14.61 4.33
C GLU A 716 -40.70 15.00 5.08
N ASN A 717 -40.83 15.26 6.38
CA ASN A 717 -39.69 15.56 7.24
C ASN A 717 -38.91 14.28 7.55
N SER A 718 -37.59 14.37 7.53
CA SER A 718 -36.72 13.22 7.79
C SER A 718 -35.72 13.54 8.90
N THR A 719 -35.52 12.61 9.82
CA THR A 719 -34.44 12.64 10.79
C THR A 719 -33.11 12.31 10.11
N VAL A 720 -32.10 13.15 10.35
CA VAL A 720 -30.74 12.97 9.87
C VAL A 720 -29.74 13.12 11.01
N LEU A 721 -28.65 12.35 10.92
CA LEU A 721 -27.51 12.43 11.82
C LEU A 721 -26.44 13.33 11.19
N VAL A 722 -26.18 14.47 11.81
CA VAL A 722 -25.10 15.40 11.43
C VAL A 722 -23.76 14.78 11.84
N GLY A 723 -22.93 14.53 10.84
CA GLY A 723 -21.58 13.99 11.02
C GLY A 723 -20.56 15.11 11.14
N ASN A 724 -19.99 15.54 10.00
CA ASN A 724 -18.87 16.48 9.96
C ASN A 724 -19.35 17.89 9.63
N VAL A 725 -18.98 18.87 10.46
CA VAL A 725 -19.26 20.29 10.27
C VAL A 725 -17.94 21.02 10.01
N ARG A 726 -17.77 21.59 8.83
CA ARG A 726 -16.56 22.35 8.45
C ARG A 726 -16.91 23.81 8.17
N SER A 727 -16.43 24.70 9.03
CA SER A 727 -16.52 26.14 8.77
C SER A 727 -15.50 26.55 7.71
N LYS A 728 -15.98 27.08 6.57
CA LYS A 728 -15.14 27.69 5.53
C LYS A 728 -15.40 29.20 5.54
N SER A 729 -14.42 29.98 6.00
CA SER A 729 -14.52 31.43 6.27
C SER A 729 -15.02 32.32 5.12
N ARG A 730 -15.13 31.79 3.88
CA ARG A 730 -15.68 32.49 2.71
C ARG A 730 -16.90 31.83 2.05
N MET A 731 -17.29 30.60 2.42
CA MET A 731 -18.36 29.84 1.75
C MET A 731 -19.49 29.39 2.69
N GLY A 732 -19.44 29.75 3.97
CA GLY A 732 -20.39 29.29 4.98
C GLY A 732 -19.92 28.03 5.70
N THR A 733 -20.81 27.44 6.49
CA THR A 733 -20.56 26.20 7.23
C THR A 733 -21.07 25.02 6.41
N GLU A 734 -20.15 24.15 6.00
CA GLU A 734 -20.47 22.91 5.28
C GLU A 734 -20.80 21.80 6.28
N ILE A 735 -21.90 21.09 6.04
CA ILE A 735 -22.48 20.11 6.95
C ILE A 735 -22.69 18.82 6.18
N ARG A 736 -22.06 17.73 6.61
CA ARG A 736 -22.32 16.40 6.07
C ARG A 736 -23.22 15.62 7.02
N PHE A 737 -24.28 15.02 6.51
CA PHE A 737 -25.24 14.26 7.30
C PHE A 737 -25.63 12.92 6.63
N SER A 738 -26.16 12.01 7.44
CA SER A 738 -26.67 10.70 7.01
C SER A 738 -28.13 10.53 7.43
N GLY A 739 -28.96 9.95 6.57
CA GLY A 739 -30.37 9.67 6.86
C GLY A 739 -30.52 8.63 7.96
N GLN A 740 -31.32 8.94 8.98
CA GLN A 740 -31.69 8.02 10.07
C GLN A 740 -33.16 7.55 9.98
N SER A 741 -33.88 8.07 8.98
CA SER A 741 -35.28 7.79 8.71
C SER A 741 -35.48 7.73 7.19
N GLU A 742 -36.72 7.52 6.74
CA GLU A 742 -37.03 7.44 5.31
C GLU A 742 -36.58 8.69 4.55
N TYR A 743 -36.24 8.48 3.28
CA TYR A 743 -35.81 9.56 2.40
C TYR A 743 -36.95 10.57 2.23
N PRO A 744 -36.69 11.89 2.28
CA PRO A 744 -37.73 12.92 2.18
C PRO A 744 -38.29 12.96 0.75
N SER A 745 -39.25 12.09 0.46
CA SER A 745 -39.95 12.03 -0.82
C SER A 745 -41.03 13.10 -0.90
N LYS A 746 -41.34 13.56 -2.13
CA LYS A 746 -42.51 14.41 -2.37
C LYS A 746 -43.78 13.63 -2.04
N ASN A 747 -44.72 14.23 -1.31
CA ASN A 747 -46.01 13.62 -0.99
C ASN A 747 -46.67 13.06 -2.25
N GLN A 748 -46.70 11.73 -2.37
CA GLN A 748 -47.38 11.07 -3.47
C GLN A 748 -48.90 11.16 -3.20
N VAL A 749 -49.63 11.79 -4.11
CA VAL A 749 -51.09 11.67 -4.20
C VAL A 749 -51.44 10.19 -4.40
N ASN A 750 -51.96 9.56 -3.35
CA ASN A 750 -52.18 8.13 -3.17
C ASN A 750 -53.36 7.52 -3.97
N ALA A 751 -53.59 7.90 -5.24
CA ALA A 751 -54.77 7.38 -5.97
C ALA A 751 -54.50 6.74 -7.34
N GLU A 752 -53.36 6.97 -7.99
CA GLU A 752 -53.15 6.53 -9.38
C GLU A 752 -52.21 5.33 -9.65
N PRO A 753 -51.26 4.92 -8.76
CA PRO A 753 -50.40 3.75 -9.02
C PRO A 753 -51.19 2.44 -9.22
N ARG A 754 -52.32 2.28 -8.52
CA ARG A 754 -53.20 1.11 -8.62
C ARG A 754 -53.82 0.92 -10.00
N GLN A 755 -54.22 2.00 -10.65
CA GLN A 755 -54.94 1.94 -11.93
C GLN A 755 -54.03 1.50 -13.08
N LEU A 756 -52.73 1.81 -12.98
CA LEU A 756 -51.72 1.51 -13.98
C LEU A 756 -51.06 0.14 -13.74
N PHE A 757 -50.93 -0.22 -12.46
CA PHE A 757 -50.67 -1.59 -12.03
C PHE A 757 -51.75 -2.55 -12.57
N ASP A 758 -53.03 -2.20 -12.44
CA ASP A 758 -54.15 -2.97 -12.99
C ASP A 758 -54.09 -3.10 -14.53
N GLN A 759 -53.53 -2.11 -15.25
CA GLN A 759 -53.31 -2.17 -16.71
C GLN A 759 -52.15 -3.10 -17.11
N VAL A 760 -51.03 -3.08 -16.39
CA VAL A 760 -49.91 -4.01 -16.63
C VAL A 760 -50.35 -5.46 -16.32
N VAL A 761 -51.12 -5.66 -15.24
CA VAL A 761 -51.75 -6.94 -14.92
C VAL A 761 -52.73 -7.38 -16.01
N ALA A 762 -53.51 -6.45 -16.59
CA ALA A 762 -54.42 -6.74 -17.69
C ALA A 762 -53.66 -7.16 -18.97
N VAL A 763 -52.57 -6.48 -19.32
CA VAL A 763 -51.72 -6.82 -20.48
C VAL A 763 -51.06 -8.19 -20.30
N LEU A 764 -50.56 -8.51 -19.10
CA LEU A 764 -49.97 -9.82 -18.80
C LEU A 764 -51.03 -10.95 -18.78
N ARG A 765 -52.28 -10.66 -18.40
CA ARG A 765 -53.41 -11.60 -18.49
C ARG A 765 -53.87 -11.81 -19.95
N ASP A 766 -53.95 -10.75 -20.74
CA ASP A 766 -54.40 -10.80 -22.14
C ASP A 766 -53.35 -11.42 -23.08
N ALA A 767 -52.06 -11.40 -22.71
CA ALA A 767 -50.97 -12.01 -23.47
C ALA A 767 -51.00 -13.56 -23.53
N LYS A 768 -51.99 -14.23 -22.91
CA LYS A 768 -52.16 -15.70 -22.89
C LYS A 768 -50.87 -16.48 -22.56
N LEU A 769 -50.09 -16.00 -21.59
CA LEU A 769 -48.78 -16.54 -21.18
C LEU A 769 -48.80 -17.95 -20.54
N GLY A 770 -49.93 -18.68 -20.57
CA GLY A 770 -50.04 -20.02 -19.95
C GLY A 770 -49.85 -20.06 -18.42
N LEU A 771 -49.81 -18.90 -17.76
CA LEU A 771 -49.65 -18.78 -16.32
C LEU A 771 -50.95 -19.17 -15.59
N SER A 772 -50.86 -19.91 -14.49
CA SER A 772 -52.01 -20.12 -13.63
C SER A 772 -52.38 -18.81 -12.92
N VAL A 773 -53.65 -18.66 -12.51
CA VAL A 773 -54.14 -17.46 -11.81
C VAL A 773 -53.27 -17.15 -10.58
N HIS A 774 -52.82 -18.17 -9.87
CA HIS A 774 -51.98 -18.03 -8.68
C HIS A 774 -50.56 -17.53 -8.99
N GLU A 775 -49.97 -17.96 -10.11
CA GLU A 775 -48.62 -17.51 -10.51
C GLU A 775 -48.65 -16.09 -11.07
N ALA A 776 -49.71 -15.74 -11.80
CA ALA A 776 -49.95 -14.37 -12.20
C ALA A 776 -50.07 -13.47 -10.95
N GLU A 777 -50.78 -13.90 -9.92
CA GLU A 777 -50.90 -13.17 -8.65
C GLU A 777 -49.56 -13.07 -7.89
N GLN A 778 -48.73 -14.13 -7.86
CA GLN A 778 -47.39 -14.07 -7.23
C GLN A 778 -46.41 -13.16 -7.98
N ILE A 779 -46.45 -13.15 -9.31
CA ILE A 779 -45.66 -12.23 -10.14
C ILE A 779 -46.09 -10.79 -9.88
N VAL A 780 -47.40 -10.57 -9.80
CA VAL A 780 -48.03 -9.28 -9.51
C VAL A 780 -47.64 -8.76 -8.12
N GLU A 781 -47.69 -9.60 -7.08
CA GLU A 781 -47.23 -9.25 -5.72
C GLU A 781 -45.72 -8.92 -5.65
N LYS A 782 -44.90 -9.55 -6.49
CA LYS A 782 -43.45 -9.29 -6.54
C LYS A 782 -43.07 -8.06 -7.36
N ILE A 783 -43.84 -7.74 -8.41
CA ILE A 783 -43.61 -6.58 -9.27
C ILE A 783 -44.10 -5.30 -8.60
N GLN A 784 -45.16 -5.37 -7.79
CA GLN A 784 -45.80 -4.20 -7.19
C GLN A 784 -44.84 -3.28 -6.43
N PRO A 785 -43.97 -3.78 -5.51
CA PRO A 785 -43.06 -2.92 -4.76
C PRO A 785 -41.96 -2.32 -5.64
N ALA A 786 -41.56 -3.01 -6.71
CA ALA A 786 -40.53 -2.55 -7.63
C ALA A 786 -41.02 -1.43 -8.56
N VAL A 787 -42.29 -1.52 -9.01
CA VAL A 787 -42.94 -0.46 -9.79
C VAL A 787 -43.22 0.76 -8.92
N GLU A 788 -43.73 0.56 -7.71
CA GLU A 788 -44.00 1.62 -6.72
C GLU A 788 -42.71 2.33 -6.24
N ALA A 789 -41.57 1.64 -6.23
CA ALA A 789 -40.27 2.19 -5.87
C ALA A 789 -39.50 2.88 -7.02
N SER A 790 -40.00 2.83 -8.26
CA SER A 790 -39.35 3.40 -9.46
C SER A 790 -39.99 4.74 -9.92
N ASP A 791 -39.25 5.56 -10.67
CA ASP A 791 -39.74 6.83 -11.24
C ASP A 791 -40.91 6.66 -12.25
N LEU A 792 -41.26 5.42 -12.65
CA LEU A 792 -42.43 5.13 -13.51
C LEU A 792 -43.72 5.76 -12.97
N ALA A 793 -43.95 5.66 -11.65
CA ALA A 793 -45.16 6.18 -11.03
C ALA A 793 -45.31 7.71 -11.16
N SER A 794 -44.23 8.43 -11.48
CA SER A 794 -44.23 9.89 -11.66
C SER A 794 -44.37 10.33 -13.12
N LEU A 795 -43.80 9.58 -14.08
CA LEU A 795 -43.85 9.87 -15.53
C LEU A 795 -45.20 9.54 -16.17
N LEU A 796 -46.01 8.71 -15.51
CA LEU A 796 -47.30 8.24 -16.01
C LEU A 796 -48.51 9.12 -15.57
N LYS A 797 -48.24 10.27 -14.94
CA LYS A 797 -49.26 11.18 -14.34
C LYS A 797 -49.91 12.20 -15.28
N SER A 798 -49.81 12.08 -16.61
CA SER A 798 -50.46 13.04 -17.52
C SER A 798 -51.65 12.43 -18.25
N PRO A 799 -52.90 12.78 -17.88
CA PRO A 799 -54.10 12.38 -18.61
C PRO A 799 -54.43 13.32 -19.79
N VAL A 800 -53.45 14.08 -20.31
CA VAL A 800 -53.64 14.94 -21.48
C VAL A 800 -52.72 14.45 -22.61
N ASP A 801 -53.36 13.85 -23.61
CA ASP A 801 -52.91 13.53 -24.97
C ASP A 801 -51.42 13.76 -25.27
N SER A 802 -50.58 12.82 -24.83
CA SER A 802 -49.31 12.37 -25.44
C SER A 802 -48.46 11.70 -24.36
N VAL A 803 -48.77 10.44 -24.04
CA VAL A 803 -47.73 9.57 -23.47
C VAL A 803 -46.59 9.55 -24.50
N PRO A 804 -45.34 9.94 -24.16
CA PRO A 804 -44.23 9.71 -25.06
C PRO A 804 -44.18 8.21 -25.32
N SER A 805 -44.42 7.81 -26.56
CA SER A 805 -44.78 6.46 -26.99
C SER A 805 -43.63 5.43 -26.92
N THR A 806 -42.73 5.52 -25.95
CA THR A 806 -41.63 4.57 -25.78
C THR A 806 -41.29 4.35 -24.30
N LEU A 807 -41.43 3.10 -23.81
CA LEU A 807 -40.89 2.65 -22.52
C LEU A 807 -39.35 2.63 -22.58
N ARG A 808 -38.66 3.00 -21.48
CA ARG A 808 -37.19 2.99 -21.44
C ARG A 808 -36.68 1.56 -21.21
N THR A 809 -35.55 1.21 -21.84
CA THR A 809 -34.93 -0.13 -21.84
C THR A 809 -34.81 -0.77 -20.46
N GLN A 810 -34.41 0.00 -19.44
CA GLN A 810 -34.17 -0.53 -18.09
C GLN A 810 -35.46 -1.04 -17.44
N GLU A 811 -36.61 -0.48 -17.81
CA GLU A 811 -37.92 -0.79 -17.25
C GLU A 811 -38.48 -2.08 -17.86
N ILE A 812 -38.30 -2.25 -19.17
CA ILE A 812 -38.62 -3.49 -19.90
C ILE A 812 -37.71 -4.62 -19.41
N VAL A 813 -36.41 -4.37 -19.24
CA VAL A 813 -35.46 -5.36 -18.74
C VAL A 813 -35.80 -5.81 -17.31
N LEU A 814 -36.26 -4.89 -16.45
CA LEU A 814 -36.68 -5.22 -15.09
C LEU A 814 -37.95 -6.10 -15.09
N ILE A 815 -38.94 -5.76 -15.91
CA ILE A 815 -40.18 -6.55 -16.04
C ILE A 815 -39.89 -7.93 -16.63
N VAL A 816 -39.08 -8.00 -17.70
CA VAL A 816 -38.67 -9.26 -18.34
C VAL A 816 -37.88 -10.13 -17.36
N ARG A 817 -36.99 -9.55 -16.55
CA ARG A 817 -36.23 -10.29 -15.54
C ARG A 817 -37.13 -10.86 -14.43
N LEU A 818 -38.06 -10.08 -13.90
CA LEU A 818 -38.96 -10.53 -12.83
C LEU A 818 -39.93 -11.61 -13.32
N VAL A 819 -40.38 -11.51 -14.58
CA VAL A 819 -41.13 -12.57 -15.25
C VAL A 819 -40.25 -13.80 -15.44
N ALA A 820 -39.03 -13.65 -15.98
CA ALA A 820 -38.08 -14.74 -16.17
C ALA A 820 -37.74 -15.47 -14.87
N GLU A 821 -37.59 -14.75 -13.75
CA GLU A 821 -37.30 -15.32 -12.43
C GLU A 821 -38.47 -16.17 -11.91
N ALA A 822 -39.70 -15.80 -12.24
CA ALA A 822 -40.90 -16.52 -11.82
C ALA A 822 -41.19 -17.75 -12.68
N VAL A 823 -40.77 -17.77 -13.95
CA VAL A 823 -40.92 -18.93 -14.84
C VAL A 823 -39.63 -19.74 -15.05
N ARG A 824 -38.52 -19.35 -14.41
CA ARG A 824 -37.17 -19.94 -14.59
C ARG A 824 -37.14 -21.47 -14.46
N ASP A 825 -37.90 -22.00 -13.50
CA ASP A 825 -37.80 -23.40 -13.08
C ASP A 825 -38.88 -24.30 -13.74
N ARG A 826 -39.68 -23.77 -14.69
CA ARG A 826 -40.83 -24.49 -15.27
C ARG A 826 -40.50 -25.36 -16.49
N ASP A 827 -39.57 -24.95 -17.36
CA ASP A 827 -39.07 -25.73 -18.50
C ASP A 827 -37.80 -25.10 -19.15
N VAL A 828 -37.36 -25.65 -20.29
CA VAL A 828 -36.16 -25.22 -21.03
C VAL A 828 -36.27 -23.77 -21.56
N HIS A 829 -37.49 -23.26 -21.76
CA HIS A 829 -37.73 -21.89 -22.23
C HIS A 829 -37.60 -20.86 -21.11
N GLY A 830 -37.90 -21.22 -19.85
CA GLY A 830 -37.65 -20.37 -18.68
C GLY A 830 -36.17 -20.01 -18.50
N LEU A 831 -35.27 -20.95 -18.82
CA LEU A 831 -33.83 -20.71 -18.85
C LEU A 831 -33.42 -19.83 -20.04
N GLY A 832 -34.07 -19.97 -21.19
CA GLY A 832 -33.87 -19.14 -22.37
C GLY A 832 -34.22 -17.67 -22.14
N VAL A 833 -35.40 -17.40 -21.54
CA VAL A 833 -35.84 -16.05 -21.17
C VAL A 833 -34.92 -15.43 -20.11
N TRP A 834 -34.41 -16.23 -19.16
CA TRP A 834 -33.42 -15.78 -18.17
C TRP A 834 -32.08 -15.40 -18.82
N GLN A 835 -31.54 -16.23 -19.70
CA GLN A 835 -30.30 -15.96 -20.42
C GLN A 835 -30.42 -14.74 -21.35
N LEU A 836 -31.61 -14.54 -21.95
CA LEU A 836 -31.90 -13.36 -22.76
C LEU A 836 -31.93 -12.08 -21.90
N ALA A 837 -32.55 -12.14 -20.71
CA ALA A 837 -32.56 -11.03 -19.76
C ALA A 837 -31.14 -10.66 -19.28
N ASP A 838 -30.30 -11.64 -18.98
CA ASP A 838 -28.89 -11.43 -18.60
C ASP A 838 -28.06 -10.83 -19.76
N ARG A 839 -28.30 -11.26 -21.01
CA ARG A 839 -27.61 -10.70 -22.19
C ARG A 839 -28.06 -9.26 -22.50
N LEU A 840 -29.35 -8.96 -22.36
CA LEU A 840 -29.88 -7.59 -22.45
C LEU A 840 -29.30 -6.67 -21.36
N PHE A 841 -28.89 -7.23 -20.21
CA PHE A 841 -28.26 -6.50 -19.11
C PHE A 841 -26.76 -6.24 -19.36
N MET A 842 -26.07 -7.15 -20.04
CA MET A 842 -24.64 -7.05 -20.38
C MET A 842 -24.36 -6.06 -21.53
N MET A 843 -25.33 -5.80 -22.40
CA MET A 843 -25.22 -4.81 -23.48
C MET A 843 -25.68 -3.44 -22.99
N ASP A 844 -24.74 -2.51 -22.83
CA ASP A 844 -24.92 -1.15 -22.26
C ASP A 844 -26.29 -0.51 -22.58
N ALA A 845 -27.23 -0.60 -21.63
CA ALA A 845 -28.68 -0.54 -21.82
C ALA A 845 -29.26 0.86 -22.15
N GLN A 846 -28.41 1.84 -22.48
CA GLN A 846 -28.82 3.23 -22.67
C GLN A 846 -29.45 3.55 -24.04
N ARG A 847 -29.58 2.59 -24.99
CA ARG A 847 -29.87 2.92 -26.41
C ARG A 847 -31.06 2.22 -27.11
N LEU A 848 -31.79 1.33 -26.43
CA LEU A 848 -33.02 0.70 -26.96
C LEU A 848 -34.27 1.58 -26.68
N ARG A 849 -35.22 1.62 -27.62
CA ARG A 849 -36.55 2.24 -27.46
C ARG A 849 -37.55 1.35 -28.18
N PHE A 850 -38.63 0.96 -27.51
CA PHE A 850 -39.70 0.15 -28.11
C PHE A 850 -40.95 1.00 -28.31
N LEU A 851 -41.57 0.91 -29.48
CA LEU A 851 -42.96 1.33 -29.69
C LEU A 851 -43.92 0.28 -29.09
N PRO A 852 -45.15 0.65 -28.69
CA PRO A 852 -46.10 -0.29 -28.08
C PRO A 852 -46.44 -1.49 -28.98
N THR A 853 -46.49 -1.29 -30.30
CA THR A 853 -46.71 -2.36 -31.29
C THR A 853 -45.54 -3.33 -31.39
N GLU A 854 -44.32 -2.84 -31.19
CA GLU A 854 -43.09 -3.64 -31.18
C GLU A 854 -42.97 -4.45 -29.90
N LEU A 855 -43.54 -3.97 -28.79
CA LEU A 855 -43.61 -4.71 -27.53
C LEU A 855 -44.55 -5.92 -27.64
N VAL A 856 -45.63 -5.78 -28.41
CA VAL A 856 -46.57 -6.89 -28.70
C VAL A 856 -45.93 -7.91 -29.64
N GLU A 857 -45.15 -7.47 -30.62
CA GLU A 857 -44.42 -8.33 -31.55
C GLU A 857 -43.26 -9.06 -30.86
N PHE A 858 -42.49 -8.35 -30.03
CA PHE A 858 -41.47 -8.91 -29.15
C PHE A 858 -42.06 -9.93 -28.18
N SER A 859 -43.19 -9.61 -27.53
CA SER A 859 -43.88 -10.54 -26.64
C SER A 859 -44.34 -11.80 -27.39
N LYS A 860 -44.89 -11.66 -28.60
CA LYS A 860 -45.27 -12.82 -29.42
C LYS A 860 -44.06 -13.70 -29.76
N LEU A 861 -42.92 -13.12 -30.12
CA LEU A 861 -41.70 -13.87 -30.47
C LEU A 861 -41.04 -14.52 -29.24
N VAL A 862 -40.98 -13.82 -28.11
CA VAL A 862 -40.41 -14.35 -26.85
C VAL A 862 -41.23 -15.52 -26.30
N PHE A 863 -42.54 -15.54 -26.57
CA PHE A 863 -43.46 -16.55 -26.06
C PHE A 863 -44.04 -17.45 -27.16
N ASP A 864 -43.44 -17.46 -28.37
CA ASP A 864 -43.82 -18.39 -29.44
C ASP A 864 -43.26 -19.79 -29.12
N PRO A 865 -44.10 -20.83 -29.02
CA PRO A 865 -43.65 -22.18 -28.65
C PRO A 865 -42.95 -22.94 -29.79
N SER A 866 -42.74 -22.33 -30.97
CA SER A 866 -42.03 -22.95 -32.09
C SER A 866 -40.52 -22.98 -31.86
N GLU A 867 -39.84 -24.04 -32.33
CA GLU A 867 -38.38 -24.20 -32.17
C GLU A 867 -37.55 -23.09 -32.85
N ASN A 868 -38.15 -22.29 -33.75
CA ASN A 868 -37.48 -21.21 -34.47
C ASN A 868 -37.65 -19.83 -33.81
N ALA A 869 -38.43 -19.72 -32.72
CA ALA A 869 -38.75 -18.46 -32.07
C ALA A 869 -37.52 -17.70 -31.56
N ASP A 870 -36.53 -18.43 -31.04
CA ASP A 870 -35.27 -17.84 -30.54
C ASP A 870 -34.44 -17.21 -31.67
N ASP A 871 -34.39 -17.86 -32.85
CA ASP A 871 -33.66 -17.37 -34.01
C ASP A 871 -34.39 -16.19 -34.68
N GLU A 872 -35.72 -16.23 -34.75
CA GLU A 872 -36.53 -15.10 -35.26
C GLU A 872 -36.48 -13.89 -34.32
N LEU A 873 -36.45 -14.10 -33.00
CA LEU A 873 -36.28 -13.04 -32.01
C LEU A 873 -34.89 -12.40 -32.11
N LEU A 874 -33.84 -13.20 -32.29
CA LEU A 874 -32.48 -12.70 -32.49
C LEU A 874 -32.34 -11.90 -33.80
N LEU A 875 -32.97 -12.35 -34.88
CA LEU A 875 -33.05 -11.61 -36.14
C LEU A 875 -33.82 -10.29 -35.98
N TRP A 876 -34.96 -10.33 -35.30
CA TRP A 876 -35.79 -9.16 -35.01
C TRP A 876 -35.03 -8.12 -34.17
N MET A 877 -34.30 -8.56 -33.15
CA MET A 877 -33.45 -7.69 -32.33
C MET A 877 -32.27 -7.12 -33.13
N ARG A 878 -31.60 -7.93 -33.95
CA ARG A 878 -30.45 -7.51 -34.77
C ARG A 878 -30.86 -6.45 -35.79
N ASP A 879 -31.99 -6.63 -36.47
CA ASP A 879 -32.46 -5.72 -37.51
C ASP A 879 -32.87 -4.36 -36.91
N ARG A 880 -33.43 -4.33 -35.69
CA ARG A 880 -33.79 -3.09 -34.96
C ARG A 880 -32.60 -2.41 -34.26
N LEU A 881 -31.50 -3.13 -34.07
CA LEU A 881 -30.25 -2.61 -33.49
C LEU A 881 -29.22 -2.18 -34.56
N SER A 882 -29.44 -2.52 -35.83
CA SER A 882 -28.58 -2.11 -36.95
C SER A 882 -28.72 -0.60 -37.24
N PRO A 883 -27.60 0.15 -37.40
CA PRO A 883 -27.64 1.58 -37.74
C PRO A 883 -28.36 1.90 -39.06
N VAL A 884 -28.41 0.94 -39.99
CA VAL A 884 -28.94 1.12 -41.35
C VAL A 884 -30.47 1.14 -41.37
N ALA A 885 -31.14 0.31 -40.57
CA ALA A 885 -32.61 0.27 -40.49
C ALA A 885 -33.22 1.57 -39.90
N ARG A 886 -32.46 2.31 -39.09
CA ARG A 886 -32.88 3.61 -38.54
C ARG A 886 -32.86 4.74 -39.56
N ALA A 887 -31.99 4.69 -40.56
CA ALA A 887 -31.95 5.70 -41.62
C ALA A 887 -33.20 5.59 -42.53
N GLU A 888 -33.67 4.38 -42.79
CA GLU A 888 -34.88 4.12 -43.59
C GLU A 888 -36.17 4.44 -42.80
N GLN A 889 -36.21 4.17 -41.48
CA GLN A 889 -37.37 4.52 -40.64
C GLN A 889 -37.52 6.03 -40.39
N MET A 890 -36.42 6.78 -40.33
CA MET A 890 -36.49 8.25 -40.24
C MET A 890 -36.91 8.89 -41.57
N GLN A 891 -36.55 8.29 -42.72
CA GLN A 891 -37.03 8.75 -44.03
C GLN A 891 -38.54 8.50 -44.25
N HIS A 892 -39.11 7.41 -43.71
CA HIS A 892 -40.56 7.14 -43.78
C HIS A 892 -41.40 7.88 -42.74
N GLN A 893 -40.79 8.61 -41.80
CA GLN A 893 -41.51 9.48 -40.86
C GLN A 893 -41.45 10.97 -41.24
N GLU A 894 -40.60 11.34 -42.21
CA GLU A 894 -40.55 12.69 -42.80
C GLU A 894 -41.34 12.82 -44.13
N GLU A 895 -41.83 11.70 -44.69
CA GLU A 895 -42.91 11.64 -45.71
C GLU A 895 -44.28 11.42 -45.06
#